data_AF-A0AAE3G7J7-F1
#
_entry.id   AF-A0AAE3G7J7-F1
#
_cell.length_a   1.000
_cell.length_b   1.000
_cell.length_c   1.000
_cell.angle_alpha   90.00
_cell.angle_beta   90.00
_cell.angle_gamma   90.00
#
_symmetry.space_group_name_H-M   'P 1'
#
loop_
_entity.id
_entity.type
_entity.pdbx_description
1 polymer ?
#
loop_
_entity_poly.entity_id
_entity_poly.type
_entity_poly.pdbx_seq_one_letter_code
_entity_poly.pdbx_strand_id
1 'polypeptide(L)'
;MTSLEFIRAWRKPRTLNRLRGLPVAVTLLALLCWAGSASASNALRDISYSTLPGNEVQISLELAEAPESPSAFSIDDPARITFDFPDTRNELSERSLGIGVGLVEGVSTAEAAGRTRVVVRLARMMAYDTELDGNTFHIYLRDQSATAERAPARRATPSAQPTAAAVSIEDIDFRRGTDGAGLIQVDLSDEDAQVSLRREAGRIIVRMRNVSVPEELQRRLNVVDFATPVGTIETRQDGNDVRMVINPTGEREFEHMGYQSANRFTIELRPLTEREVAEREQEEFTGERLTLSFQDIEVRSVLQLIADFTGLNVVVSDSVTGNITLRLQNVPWDHALDIILRTRGLDKRIRDNVMLVAPAEEIAARERLEAESRQEMEVLAPLRSEFFQVNYARASDVASLLRSQDASLLSERGTVTIDQRTNVLIIRDTERNLSDIRDLLNRLDIPVRQVLIESRIVIANDDFSRELGVRFGASGQGSAGSRDGWRAGGTRPGGLVDGTAGFASGGAEGMLVDLPVSSPAGAVGLAVGRIGDRVLQLELSAMETEGRGEVVSSPRVITANQRTANIQQGVEIPYQEASASGATSVSFQEALLSLDVTPQITPDDRIIMDLAVNKDSVGQVFAGVPSIDTQAVTTQVLVDNGETVVLGGIYERERREEEARVPFFGSLPAVGWLFRNRIAIDQNSELLIFVTPRILEESLTSSSIN
;
A
#
# COMPACT_ATOMS: atom_id res chain seq x y z
N MET A 1 22.20 -2.67 45.04
CA MET A 1 21.41 -1.63 45.75
C MET A 1 20.55 -0.97 44.68
N THR A 2 19.22 -1.08 44.66
CA THR A 2 18.22 -0.43 45.56
C THR A 2 18.34 1.10 45.50
N SER A 3 17.29 1.90 45.32
CA SER A 3 15.82 1.71 45.40
C SER A 3 15.12 2.77 44.51
N LEU A 4 13.93 2.56 43.91
CA LEU A 4 12.55 2.41 44.44
C LEU A 4 11.91 3.72 44.97
N GLU A 5 10.71 4.04 44.46
CA GLU A 5 9.73 5.11 44.83
C GLU A 5 10.07 6.57 44.46
N PHE A 6 9.11 7.40 43.96
CA PHE A 6 8.06 8.03 44.78
C PHE A 6 6.78 8.50 44.02
N ILE A 7 5.60 8.33 44.65
CA ILE A 7 4.29 9.04 44.52
C ILE A 7 3.65 9.24 43.11
N ARG A 8 2.41 8.84 42.75
CA ARG A 8 1.23 8.20 43.41
C ARG A 8 0.16 9.04 44.16
N ALA A 9 -0.83 9.59 43.44
CA ALA A 9 -2.19 9.95 43.89
C ALA A 9 -3.12 10.10 42.64
N TRP A 10 -4.45 9.87 42.59
CA TRP A 10 -5.54 9.45 43.51
C TRP A 10 -6.82 9.09 42.64
N ARG A 11 -8.05 8.65 43.04
CA ARG A 11 -8.77 8.40 44.32
C ARG A 11 -10.05 7.49 44.21
N LYS A 12 -9.93 6.19 43.89
CA LYS A 12 -10.95 5.10 44.11
C LYS A 12 -12.28 5.04 43.29
N PRO A 13 -12.80 3.82 42.99
CA PRO A 13 -14.20 3.56 42.59
C PRO A 13 -15.12 3.21 43.78
N ARG A 14 -16.44 3.03 43.55
CA ARG A 14 -17.42 2.60 44.59
C ARG A 14 -18.59 1.71 44.09
N THR A 15 -18.50 0.43 44.45
CA THR A 15 -19.56 -0.43 45.08
C THR A 15 -20.98 -0.58 44.49
N LEU A 16 -21.36 -1.82 44.15
CA LEU A 16 -22.75 -2.33 44.11
C LEU A 16 -23.22 -2.82 45.51
N ASN A 17 -24.51 -2.67 45.85
CA ASN A 17 -25.47 -3.80 45.96
C ASN A 17 -26.88 -3.43 46.49
N ARG A 18 -27.92 -3.99 45.83
CA ARG A 18 -29.22 -4.52 46.34
C ARG A 18 -30.03 -3.75 47.40
N LEU A 19 -31.34 -3.54 47.11
CA LEU A 19 -32.41 -4.42 47.63
C LEU A 19 -33.82 -4.22 47.00
N ARG A 20 -34.34 -5.34 46.49
CA ARG A 20 -35.74 -5.80 46.26
C ARG A 20 -36.96 -4.88 46.51
N GLY A 21 -37.88 -4.87 45.53
CA GLY A 21 -39.32 -4.61 45.69
C GLY A 21 -40.14 -5.07 44.46
N LEU A 22 -41.21 -5.84 44.67
CA LEU A 22 -42.27 -6.25 43.72
C LEU A 22 -43.64 -5.89 44.37
N PRO A 23 -44.84 -5.98 43.74
CA PRO A 23 -45.20 -6.55 42.42
C PRO A 23 -46.25 -5.76 41.54
N VAL A 24 -46.46 -6.23 40.30
CA VAL A 24 -47.76 -6.42 39.56
C VAL A 24 -48.80 -5.26 39.39
N ALA A 25 -48.88 -4.76 38.14
CA ALA A 25 -50.07 -4.55 37.27
C ALA A 25 -51.24 -3.57 37.62
N VAL A 26 -52.21 -3.50 36.67
CA VAL A 26 -53.45 -2.67 36.61
C VAL A 26 -53.22 -1.18 36.30
N THR A 27 -53.07 -0.73 35.05
CA THR A 27 -54.08 -0.49 33.97
C THR A 27 -55.08 0.66 34.19
N LEU A 28 -55.10 1.58 33.20
CA LEU A 28 -56.12 2.61 32.86
C LEU A 28 -56.29 3.87 33.74
N LEU A 29 -56.72 4.93 33.03
CA LEU A 29 -57.41 6.15 33.51
C LEU A 29 -56.61 7.27 34.20
N ALA A 30 -55.60 7.81 33.52
CA ALA A 30 -55.09 9.18 33.74
C ALA A 30 -54.75 9.91 32.43
N LEU A 31 -55.55 9.67 31.38
CA LEU A 31 -55.29 10.18 30.03
C LEU A 31 -56.11 11.44 29.77
N LEU A 32 -55.61 12.61 30.21
CA LEU A 32 -56.00 13.91 29.67
C LEU A 32 -54.93 15.00 30.00
N CYS A 33 -54.65 15.86 29.03
CA CYS A 33 -53.99 17.16 29.18
C CYS A 33 -52.67 17.23 29.98
N TRP A 34 -51.55 16.96 29.28
CA TRP A 34 -50.59 18.04 28.99
C TRP A 34 -50.11 17.87 27.54
N ALA A 35 -50.79 18.56 26.62
CA ALA A 35 -50.40 18.59 25.22
C ALA A 35 -49.29 19.64 25.03
N GLY A 36 -48.05 19.24 25.27
CA GLY A 36 -46.87 20.02 24.90
C GLY A 36 -46.62 19.87 23.40
N SER A 37 -47.12 20.83 22.60
CA SER A 37 -46.88 20.83 21.15
C SER A 37 -45.39 21.08 20.87
N ALA A 38 -44.68 20.04 20.43
CA ALA A 38 -43.47 20.21 19.63
C ALA A 38 -43.89 20.92 18.34
N SER A 39 -43.64 22.22 18.26
CA SER A 39 -44.13 23.07 17.20
C SER A 39 -43.08 23.17 16.11
N ALA A 40 -43.20 22.32 15.07
CA ALA A 40 -42.50 22.53 13.82
C ALA A 40 -42.95 23.89 13.26
N SER A 41 -42.03 24.87 13.24
CA SER A 41 -42.30 26.23 12.75
C SER A 41 -42.65 26.19 11.27
N ASN A 42 -41.84 25.45 10.50
CA ASN A 42 -41.92 25.41 9.05
C ASN A 42 -42.83 24.28 8.53
N ALA A 43 -43.29 24.42 7.29
CA ALA A 43 -44.11 23.43 6.60
C ALA A 43 -43.88 23.47 5.08
N LEU A 44 -43.63 22.31 4.47
CA LEU A 44 -43.59 22.13 3.02
C LEU A 44 -45.02 22.09 2.46
N ARG A 45 -45.37 23.06 1.61
CA ARG A 45 -46.74 23.33 1.12
C ARG A 45 -47.00 22.94 -0.33
N ASP A 46 -46.02 23.13 -1.22
CA ASP A 46 -46.12 22.76 -2.64
C ASP A 46 -44.80 22.16 -3.16
N ILE A 47 -44.92 21.32 -4.19
CA ILE A 47 -43.81 20.90 -5.04
C ILE A 47 -44.22 21.11 -6.49
N SER A 48 -43.56 22.07 -7.15
CA SER A 48 -43.71 22.34 -8.58
C SER A 48 -42.39 22.08 -9.32
N TYR A 49 -42.46 21.97 -10.65
CA TYR A 49 -41.26 21.82 -11.48
C TYR A 49 -41.39 22.59 -12.80
N SER A 50 -40.25 22.94 -13.39
CA SER A 50 -40.17 23.58 -14.70
C SER A 50 -38.91 23.15 -15.45
N THR A 51 -38.99 23.14 -16.79
CA THR A 51 -37.84 22.87 -17.66
C THR A 51 -37.17 24.15 -18.11
N LEU A 52 -35.84 24.15 -18.09
CA LEU A 52 -35.00 25.24 -18.57
C LEU A 52 -34.26 24.85 -19.86
N PRO A 53 -33.78 25.84 -20.64
CA PRO A 53 -32.91 25.58 -21.78
C PRO A 53 -31.69 24.74 -21.39
N GLY A 54 -31.30 23.77 -22.22
CA GLY A 54 -30.17 22.88 -21.94
C GLY A 54 -30.52 21.52 -21.32
N ASN A 55 -31.80 21.11 -21.35
CA ASN A 55 -32.30 19.87 -20.72
C ASN A 55 -32.13 19.85 -19.19
N GLU A 56 -32.24 21.05 -18.58
CA GLU A 56 -32.17 21.28 -17.15
C GLU A 56 -33.58 21.28 -16.53
N VAL A 57 -33.73 20.69 -15.35
CA VAL A 57 -35.01 20.60 -14.62
C VAL A 57 -34.88 21.31 -13.29
N GLN A 58 -35.66 22.36 -13.07
CA GLN A 58 -35.78 23.03 -11.78
C GLN A 58 -36.99 22.44 -11.04
N ILE A 59 -36.74 21.90 -9.85
CA ILE A 59 -37.76 21.54 -8.86
C ILE A 59 -37.85 22.68 -7.85
N SER A 60 -39.06 23.09 -7.49
CA SER A 60 -39.31 24.19 -6.54
C SER A 60 -40.17 23.69 -5.39
N LEU A 61 -39.65 23.82 -4.18
CA LEU A 61 -40.33 23.47 -2.93
C LEU A 61 -40.83 24.77 -2.28
N GLU A 62 -42.14 24.97 -2.15
CA GLU A 62 -42.68 26.13 -1.40
C GLU A 62 -42.84 25.75 0.07
N LEU A 63 -42.23 26.52 0.98
CA LEU A 63 -42.31 26.28 2.43
C LEU A 63 -43.26 27.27 3.13
N ALA A 64 -43.23 27.34 4.46
CA ALA A 64 -44.04 28.28 5.25
C ALA A 64 -43.22 29.45 5.77
N GLU A 65 -41.97 29.17 6.14
CA GLU A 65 -40.92 30.11 6.53
C GLU A 65 -39.60 29.67 5.85
N ALA A 66 -38.63 30.58 5.70
CA ALA A 66 -37.35 30.25 5.06
C ALA A 66 -36.64 29.11 5.81
N PRO A 67 -36.35 27.94 5.17
CA PRO A 67 -35.69 26.84 5.84
C PRO A 67 -34.24 27.17 6.20
N GLU A 68 -33.78 26.59 7.31
CA GLU A 68 -32.34 26.38 7.52
C GLU A 68 -31.80 25.38 6.47
N SER A 69 -30.51 25.46 6.16
CA SER A 69 -29.87 24.68 5.09
C SER A 69 -30.19 23.18 5.20
N PRO A 70 -30.87 22.55 4.22
CA PRO A 70 -31.18 21.13 4.29
C PRO A 70 -29.93 20.29 4.02
N SER A 71 -29.69 19.26 4.83
CA SER A 71 -28.60 18.32 4.59
C SER A 71 -28.94 17.42 3.40
N ALA A 72 -27.95 17.15 2.53
CA ALA A 72 -28.18 16.56 1.22
C ALA A 72 -27.22 15.40 0.93
N PHE A 73 -27.77 14.24 0.55
CA PHE A 73 -26.99 13.04 0.19
C PHE A 73 -27.47 12.40 -1.12
N SER A 74 -26.57 11.69 -1.79
CA SER A 74 -26.79 11.09 -3.11
C SER A 74 -26.35 9.63 -3.17
N ILE A 75 -27.17 8.79 -3.80
CA ILE A 75 -26.90 7.37 -4.02
C ILE A 75 -27.00 7.14 -5.53
N ASP A 76 -25.96 6.58 -6.14
CA ASP A 76 -25.90 6.41 -7.61
C ASP A 76 -26.72 5.21 -8.11
N ASP A 77 -26.94 4.21 -7.25
CA ASP A 77 -27.54 2.92 -7.59
C ASP A 77 -28.55 2.46 -6.51
N PRO A 78 -29.88 2.49 -6.79
CA PRO A 78 -30.53 3.22 -7.88
C PRO A 78 -30.47 4.73 -7.63
N ALA A 79 -30.34 5.51 -8.71
CA ALA A 79 -30.01 6.93 -8.67
C ALA A 79 -31.07 7.79 -7.96
N ARG A 80 -30.68 8.38 -6.82
CA ARG A 80 -31.54 9.27 -6.02
C ARG A 80 -30.74 10.33 -5.25
N ILE A 81 -31.31 11.53 -5.17
CA ILE A 81 -30.82 12.64 -4.34
C ILE A 81 -31.85 12.86 -3.23
N THR A 82 -31.39 13.01 -1.99
CA THR A 82 -32.25 13.21 -0.82
C THR A 82 -31.87 14.48 -0.08
N PHE A 83 -32.87 15.29 0.27
CA PHE A 83 -32.74 16.51 1.06
C PHE A 83 -33.57 16.37 2.35
N ASP A 84 -32.95 16.57 3.51
CA ASP A 84 -33.61 16.54 4.82
C ASP A 84 -33.80 17.97 5.35
N PHE A 85 -35.06 18.39 5.49
CA PHE A 85 -35.43 19.69 6.05
C PHE A 85 -35.74 19.56 7.55
N PRO A 86 -34.92 20.12 8.46
CA PRO A 86 -35.19 20.11 9.90
C PRO A 86 -36.41 20.98 10.27
N ASP A 87 -37.03 20.66 11.41
CA ASP A 87 -38.19 21.34 12.03
C ASP A 87 -39.33 21.75 11.05
N THR A 88 -39.48 20.95 9.99
CA THR A 88 -40.38 21.18 8.87
C THR A 88 -41.39 20.04 8.77
N ARG A 89 -42.69 20.35 8.84
CA ARG A 89 -43.79 19.39 8.62
C ARG A 89 -44.18 19.30 7.14
N ASN A 90 -44.91 18.26 6.75
CA ASN A 90 -45.33 18.02 5.37
C ASN A 90 -46.84 18.29 5.20
N GLU A 91 -47.19 19.44 4.60
CA GLU A 91 -48.58 19.87 4.32
C GLU A 91 -49.07 19.50 2.89
N LEU A 92 -48.25 18.78 2.11
CA LEU A 92 -48.59 18.37 0.74
C LEU A 92 -49.82 17.45 0.68
N SER A 93 -50.71 17.71 -0.28
CA SER A 93 -51.86 16.85 -0.56
C SER A 93 -51.47 15.48 -1.13
N GLU A 94 -50.36 15.41 -1.85
CA GLU A 94 -49.80 14.17 -2.41
C GLU A 94 -48.32 14.02 -2.03
N ARG A 95 -47.95 12.84 -1.50
CA ARG A 95 -46.59 12.55 -1.01
C ARG A 95 -45.64 12.02 -2.08
N SER A 96 -46.05 12.00 -3.34
CA SER A 96 -45.25 11.52 -4.47
C SER A 96 -45.71 12.17 -5.77
N LEU A 97 -44.95 13.12 -6.29
CA LEU A 97 -45.16 13.74 -7.60
C LEU A 97 -44.36 12.97 -8.66
N GLY A 98 -45.04 12.43 -9.68
CA GLY A 98 -44.38 11.97 -10.89
C GLY A 98 -43.99 13.15 -11.76
N ILE A 99 -42.73 13.26 -12.15
CA ILE A 99 -42.23 14.32 -13.04
C ILE A 99 -42.08 13.76 -14.45
N GLY A 100 -41.30 12.69 -14.64
CA GLY A 100 -41.15 12.01 -15.93
C GLY A 100 -40.55 12.87 -17.05
N VAL A 101 -39.71 13.86 -16.70
CA VAL A 101 -39.17 14.84 -17.65
C VAL A 101 -37.64 14.93 -17.51
N GLY A 102 -36.94 15.02 -18.64
CA GLY A 102 -35.49 14.93 -18.69
C GLY A 102 -35.03 13.55 -18.23
N LEU A 103 -34.34 13.50 -17.09
CA LEU A 103 -33.91 12.27 -16.41
C LEU A 103 -34.52 12.14 -15.01
N VAL A 104 -35.48 13.00 -14.67
CA VAL A 104 -36.12 13.07 -13.35
C VAL A 104 -37.41 12.25 -13.38
N GLU A 105 -37.45 11.16 -12.64
CA GLU A 105 -38.63 10.29 -12.57
C GLU A 105 -39.73 10.95 -11.74
N GLY A 106 -39.37 11.51 -10.58
CA GLY A 106 -40.29 12.17 -9.68
C GLY A 106 -39.73 12.41 -8.28
N VAL A 107 -40.52 13.08 -7.45
CA VAL A 107 -40.16 13.45 -6.07
C VAL A 107 -41.12 12.77 -5.11
N SER A 108 -40.63 12.20 -4.01
CA SER A 108 -41.46 11.72 -2.90
C SER A 108 -41.07 12.36 -1.57
N THR A 109 -42.01 12.45 -0.65
CA THR A 109 -41.82 13.13 0.65
C THR A 109 -42.26 12.27 1.83
N ALA A 110 -41.48 12.31 2.90
CA ALA A 110 -41.74 11.59 4.14
C ALA A 110 -41.42 12.47 5.36
N GLU A 111 -42.32 12.53 6.33
CA GLU A 111 -42.12 13.25 7.59
C GLU A 111 -41.82 12.24 8.70
N ALA A 112 -40.71 12.43 9.43
CA ALA A 112 -40.33 11.59 10.56
C ALA A 112 -39.47 12.37 11.55
N ALA A 113 -39.69 12.15 12.87
CA ALA A 113 -38.84 12.69 13.94
C ALA A 113 -38.54 14.20 13.86
N GLY A 114 -39.51 15.01 13.38
CA GLY A 114 -39.38 16.47 13.26
C GLY A 114 -38.74 16.97 11.96
N ARG A 115 -38.25 16.08 11.08
CA ARG A 115 -37.71 16.46 9.76
C ARG A 115 -38.57 15.95 8.60
N THR A 116 -38.66 16.74 7.53
CA THR A 116 -39.27 16.33 6.25
C THR A 116 -38.18 15.96 5.26
N ARG A 117 -38.14 14.69 4.87
CA ARG A 117 -37.23 14.12 3.87
C ARG A 117 -37.87 14.20 2.49
N VAL A 118 -37.18 14.82 1.54
CA VAL A 118 -37.56 14.96 0.13
C VAL A 118 -36.60 14.13 -0.73
N VAL A 119 -37.11 13.13 -1.44
CA VAL A 119 -36.32 12.20 -2.26
C VAL A 119 -36.64 12.42 -3.74
N VAL A 120 -35.66 12.90 -4.50
CA VAL A 120 -35.71 12.99 -5.97
C VAL A 120 -35.19 11.68 -6.56
N ARG A 121 -36.02 10.98 -7.32
CA ARG A 121 -35.66 9.78 -8.09
C ARG A 121 -35.24 10.16 -9.51
N LEU A 122 -34.16 9.55 -9.99
CA LEU A 122 -33.55 9.85 -11.28
C LEU A 122 -33.31 8.56 -12.08
N ALA A 123 -33.45 8.62 -13.40
CA ALA A 123 -33.11 7.51 -14.30
C ALA A 123 -31.58 7.29 -14.40
N ARG A 124 -30.79 8.32 -14.08
CA ARG A 124 -29.33 8.27 -13.86
C ARG A 124 -28.90 9.46 -12.99
N MET A 125 -27.82 9.33 -12.23
CA MET A 125 -27.35 10.40 -11.35
C MET A 125 -27.03 11.68 -12.14
N MET A 126 -27.53 12.82 -11.66
CA MET A 126 -27.36 14.15 -12.26
C MET A 126 -26.53 15.05 -11.33
N ALA A 127 -25.88 16.06 -11.91
CA ALA A 127 -25.36 17.16 -11.10
C ALA A 127 -26.52 18.04 -10.65
N TYR A 128 -26.44 18.57 -9.42
CA TYR A 128 -27.44 19.47 -8.88
C TYR A 128 -26.80 20.73 -8.28
N ASP A 129 -27.46 21.87 -8.49
CA ASP A 129 -27.22 23.13 -7.78
C ASP A 129 -28.48 23.45 -6.95
N THR A 130 -28.35 24.22 -5.87
CA THR A 130 -29.49 24.65 -5.04
C THR A 130 -29.46 26.15 -4.76
N GLU A 131 -30.65 26.75 -4.65
CA GLU A 131 -30.84 28.19 -4.42
C GLU A 131 -32.07 28.40 -3.55
N LEU A 132 -32.02 29.37 -2.64
CA LEU A 132 -33.14 29.75 -1.76
C LEU A 132 -33.59 31.17 -2.11
N ASP A 133 -34.73 31.30 -2.79
CA ASP A 133 -35.38 32.59 -3.02
C ASP A 133 -36.49 32.81 -2.00
N GLY A 134 -36.16 33.55 -0.93
CA GLY A 134 -37.06 33.92 0.16
C GLY A 134 -37.57 32.72 0.96
N ASN A 135 -38.62 32.08 0.46
CA ASN A 135 -39.36 30.97 1.09
C ASN A 135 -39.53 29.75 0.15
N THR A 136 -38.88 29.79 -1.02
CA THR A 136 -38.91 28.72 -2.02
C THR A 136 -37.51 28.16 -2.21
N PHE A 137 -37.36 26.85 -1.98
CA PHE A 137 -36.09 26.15 -2.19
C PHE A 137 -36.07 25.53 -3.58
N HIS A 138 -35.15 25.97 -4.43
CA HIS A 138 -34.98 25.51 -5.80
C HIS A 138 -33.84 24.50 -5.90
N ILE A 139 -34.08 23.42 -6.64
CA ILE A 139 -33.10 22.37 -6.96
C ILE A 139 -32.99 22.31 -8.49
N TYR A 140 -31.83 22.68 -9.03
CA TYR A 140 -31.56 22.70 -10.47
C TYR A 140 -30.78 21.46 -10.87
N LEU A 141 -31.38 20.59 -11.69
CA LEU A 141 -30.82 19.29 -12.09
C LEU A 141 -30.29 19.36 -13.53
N ARG A 142 -28.98 19.16 -13.69
CA ARG A 142 -28.24 19.34 -14.96
C ARG A 142 -27.69 18.03 -15.52
N ASP A 143 -27.96 17.78 -16.80
CA ASP A 143 -27.35 16.69 -17.56
C ASP A 143 -26.00 17.13 -18.16
N GLN A 144 -24.89 16.71 -17.53
CA GLN A 144 -23.54 17.07 -18.00
C GLN A 144 -23.13 16.40 -19.32
N SER A 145 -23.98 15.57 -19.94
CA SER A 145 -23.72 14.98 -21.26
C SER A 145 -23.59 16.02 -22.39
N ALA A 146 -23.96 17.29 -22.16
CA ALA A 146 -24.22 18.26 -23.21
C ALA A 146 -23.35 19.54 -23.22
N THR A 147 -22.31 19.69 -22.39
CA THR A 147 -21.27 20.72 -22.59
C THR A 147 -19.93 20.35 -21.94
N ALA A 148 -18.96 19.92 -22.76
CA ALA A 148 -17.59 19.65 -22.35
C ALA A 148 -16.57 20.44 -23.21
N GLU A 149 -16.76 21.75 -23.38
CA GLU A 149 -15.76 22.61 -24.05
C GLU A 149 -15.58 23.98 -23.37
N ARG A 150 -14.30 24.36 -23.17
CA ARG A 150 -13.77 25.70 -22.86
C ARG A 150 -14.14 26.37 -21.52
N ALA A 151 -13.30 26.11 -20.53
CA ALA A 151 -12.71 27.17 -19.70
C ALA A 151 -11.18 26.97 -19.62
N PRO A 152 -10.35 28.00 -19.86
CA PRO A 152 -8.89 27.85 -19.81
C PRO A 152 -8.39 27.83 -18.36
N ALA A 153 -7.54 26.85 -18.02
CA ALA A 153 -6.98 26.70 -16.68
C ALA A 153 -6.11 27.91 -16.27
N ARG A 154 -6.62 28.73 -15.36
CA ARG A 154 -5.90 29.86 -14.78
C ARG A 154 -4.99 29.33 -13.66
N ARG A 155 -3.67 29.35 -13.86
CA ARG A 155 -2.68 28.90 -12.86
C ARG A 155 -2.87 29.66 -11.54
N ALA A 156 -3.28 28.95 -10.50
CA ALA A 156 -3.15 29.39 -9.10
C ALA A 156 -1.81 28.88 -8.55
N THR A 157 -1.12 29.71 -7.78
CA THR A 157 0.12 29.34 -7.09
C THR A 157 -0.24 28.64 -5.77
N PRO A 158 0.40 27.50 -5.40
CA PRO A 158 0.12 26.84 -4.13
C PRO A 158 0.72 27.62 -2.95
N SER A 159 -0.07 28.50 -2.33
CA SER A 159 0.20 29.04 -1.00
C SER A 159 -0.35 28.08 0.06
N ALA A 160 0.53 27.46 0.84
CA ALA A 160 0.14 26.40 1.77
C ALA A 160 -0.58 26.93 3.03
N GLN A 161 -1.83 26.52 3.19
CA GLN A 161 -2.48 26.33 4.50
C GLN A 161 -3.64 25.35 4.31
N PRO A 162 -3.63 24.16 4.94
CA PRO A 162 -4.80 23.28 4.92
C PRO A 162 -5.87 23.90 5.83
N THR A 163 -6.96 24.37 5.22
CA THR A 163 -8.22 24.50 5.96
C THR A 163 -8.56 23.11 6.48
N ALA A 164 -8.73 22.95 7.80
CA ALA A 164 -9.05 21.66 8.37
C ALA A 164 -10.36 21.12 7.75
N ALA A 165 -10.40 19.83 7.44
CA ALA A 165 -11.64 19.15 7.11
C ALA A 165 -12.59 19.33 8.30
N ALA A 166 -13.75 19.95 8.07
CA ALA A 166 -14.72 20.21 9.14
C ALA A 166 -15.38 18.93 9.65
N VAL A 167 -15.36 17.87 8.82
CA VAL A 167 -15.93 16.55 9.11
C VAL A 167 -14.82 15.50 9.13
N SER A 168 -14.80 14.68 10.17
CA SER A 168 -13.90 13.53 10.31
C SER A 168 -14.67 12.25 10.61
N ILE A 169 -14.10 11.09 10.24
CA ILE A 169 -14.61 9.79 10.67
C ILE A 169 -14.18 9.54 12.12
N GLU A 170 -15.13 9.20 13.00
CA GLU A 170 -14.90 8.90 14.42
C GLU A 170 -14.70 7.40 14.68
N ASP A 171 -15.48 6.52 14.02
CA ASP A 171 -15.34 5.07 14.10
C ASP A 171 -15.83 4.36 12.82
N ILE A 172 -15.37 3.12 12.61
CA ILE A 172 -15.83 2.21 11.56
C ILE A 172 -16.02 0.81 12.17
N ASP A 173 -17.27 0.47 12.46
CA ASP A 173 -17.70 -0.81 13.04
C ASP A 173 -18.35 -1.72 11.98
N PHE A 174 -18.32 -3.03 12.22
CA PHE A 174 -18.96 -4.04 11.37
C PHE A 174 -19.76 -5.04 12.19
N ARG A 175 -21.02 -5.25 11.81
CA ARG A 175 -21.95 -6.15 12.51
C ARG A 175 -22.69 -7.07 11.54
N ARG A 176 -23.05 -8.25 12.05
CA ARG A 176 -23.96 -9.17 11.36
C ARG A 176 -25.40 -8.85 11.74
N GLY A 177 -26.24 -8.55 10.75
CA GLY A 177 -27.70 -8.43 10.93
C GLY A 177 -28.37 -9.78 11.21
N THR A 178 -29.63 -9.75 11.67
CA THR A 178 -30.41 -10.98 11.95
C THR A 178 -30.54 -11.88 10.72
N ASP A 179 -30.64 -11.25 9.55
CA ASP A 179 -31.03 -11.91 8.30
C ASP A 179 -29.78 -12.31 7.47
N GLY A 180 -28.62 -12.42 8.13
CA GLY A 180 -27.33 -12.73 7.51
C GLY A 180 -26.66 -11.56 6.80
N ALA A 181 -27.30 -10.39 6.76
CA ALA A 181 -26.75 -9.17 6.17
C ALA A 181 -25.46 -8.69 6.88
N GLY A 182 -24.57 -8.06 6.12
CA GLY A 182 -23.41 -7.33 6.66
C GLY A 182 -23.78 -5.86 6.82
N LEU A 183 -23.66 -5.34 8.05
CA LEU A 183 -23.92 -3.95 8.42
C LEU A 183 -22.59 -3.26 8.70
N ILE A 184 -22.22 -2.30 7.85
CA ILE A 184 -21.03 -1.44 8.02
C ILE A 184 -21.53 -0.11 8.57
N GLN A 185 -21.01 0.30 9.73
CA GLN A 185 -21.44 1.53 10.41
C GLN A 185 -20.25 2.49 10.49
N VAL A 186 -20.39 3.66 9.86
CA VAL A 186 -19.39 4.73 9.87
C VAL A 186 -19.96 5.88 10.69
N ASP A 187 -19.27 6.24 11.77
CA ASP A 187 -19.60 7.39 12.59
C ASP A 187 -18.79 8.61 12.13
N LEU A 188 -19.47 9.75 12.01
CA LEU A 188 -18.98 10.98 11.40
C LEU A 188 -19.16 12.13 12.40
N SER A 189 -18.21 13.05 12.46
CA SER A 189 -18.28 14.17 13.42
C SER A 189 -19.39 15.20 13.12
N ASP A 190 -20.07 15.11 11.98
CA ASP A 190 -21.15 16.01 11.55
C ASP A 190 -22.22 15.26 10.71
N GLU A 191 -23.44 15.80 10.62
CA GLU A 191 -24.50 15.30 9.72
C GLU A 191 -24.23 15.70 8.24
N ASP A 192 -23.57 16.84 7.99
CA ASP A 192 -23.40 17.45 6.65
C ASP A 192 -22.39 16.75 5.70
N ALA A 193 -21.99 15.52 6.02
CA ALA A 193 -21.05 14.73 5.22
C ALA A 193 -21.61 14.37 3.84
N GLN A 194 -20.99 14.85 2.76
CA GLN A 194 -21.36 14.46 1.39
C GLN A 194 -20.88 13.02 1.06
N VAL A 195 -21.70 12.03 1.41
CA VAL A 195 -21.46 10.62 1.09
C VAL A 195 -22.06 10.24 -0.27
N SER A 196 -21.30 9.47 -1.04
CA SER A 196 -21.73 8.85 -2.29
C SER A 196 -21.42 7.35 -2.30
N LEU A 197 -22.36 6.55 -2.81
CA LEU A 197 -22.33 5.08 -2.82
C LEU A 197 -22.50 4.58 -4.26
N ARG A 198 -21.59 3.71 -4.73
CA ARG A 198 -21.61 3.13 -6.09
C ARG A 198 -21.04 1.71 -6.14
N ARG A 199 -21.57 0.86 -7.02
CA ARG A 199 -20.98 -0.43 -7.40
C ARG A 199 -20.03 -0.27 -8.60
N GLU A 200 -18.76 -0.61 -8.45
CA GLU A 200 -17.75 -0.58 -9.54
C GLU A 200 -16.99 -1.92 -9.60
N ALA A 201 -17.06 -2.62 -10.75
CA ALA A 201 -16.41 -3.91 -11.00
C ALA A 201 -16.61 -4.95 -9.87
N GLY A 202 -17.88 -5.22 -9.53
CA GLY A 202 -18.28 -6.19 -8.50
C GLY A 202 -18.13 -5.71 -7.04
N ARG A 203 -17.38 -4.64 -6.80
CA ARG A 203 -17.13 -4.06 -5.46
C ARG A 203 -18.05 -2.88 -5.20
N ILE A 204 -18.25 -2.55 -3.92
CA ILE A 204 -18.91 -1.29 -3.54
C ILE A 204 -17.82 -0.28 -3.17
N ILE A 205 -17.95 0.95 -3.66
CA ILE A 205 -17.09 2.08 -3.32
C ILE A 205 -17.95 3.15 -2.68
N VAL A 206 -17.53 3.58 -1.49
CA VAL A 206 -18.05 4.76 -0.80
C VAL A 206 -17.01 5.87 -0.93
N ARG A 207 -17.42 7.05 -1.38
CA ARG A 207 -16.60 8.27 -1.35
C ARG A 207 -17.30 9.32 -0.50
N MET A 208 -16.57 9.87 0.47
CA MET A 208 -17.03 10.89 1.42
C MET A 208 -16.24 12.17 1.17
N ARG A 209 -16.88 13.22 0.65
CA ARG A 209 -16.18 14.41 0.15
C ARG A 209 -15.80 15.40 1.25
N ASN A 210 -14.61 15.96 1.18
CA ASN A 210 -14.05 16.89 2.19
C ASN A 210 -14.04 16.31 3.63
N VAL A 211 -13.95 14.99 3.75
CA VAL A 211 -13.88 14.27 5.03
C VAL A 211 -12.44 13.80 5.27
N SER A 212 -11.97 13.86 6.51
CA SER A 212 -10.68 13.27 6.92
C SER A 212 -10.85 11.98 7.73
N VAL A 213 -10.08 10.94 7.44
CA VAL A 213 -10.04 9.70 8.23
C VAL A 213 -8.75 9.62 9.08
N PRO A 214 -8.85 9.48 10.42
CA PRO A 214 -7.71 9.25 11.31
C PRO A 214 -6.87 8.04 10.89
N GLU A 215 -5.55 8.11 11.09
CA GLU A 215 -4.59 7.08 10.66
C GLU A 215 -4.94 5.68 11.23
N GLU A 216 -5.44 5.60 12.46
CA GLU A 216 -5.87 4.36 13.11
C GLU A 216 -7.11 3.68 12.48
N LEU A 217 -7.86 4.44 11.65
CA LEU A 217 -9.00 3.97 10.86
C LEU A 217 -8.64 3.77 9.37
N GLN A 218 -7.44 4.16 8.93
CA GLN A 218 -6.93 3.91 7.58
C GLN A 218 -6.41 2.47 7.41
N ARG A 219 -7.31 1.51 7.62
CA ARG A 219 -7.01 0.07 7.74
C ARG A 219 -7.90 -0.78 6.84
N ARG A 220 -7.44 -2.01 6.58
CA ARG A 220 -8.21 -3.06 5.92
C ARG A 220 -8.74 -4.06 6.95
N LEU A 221 -10.03 -3.99 7.24
CA LEU A 221 -10.75 -4.98 8.04
C LEU A 221 -11.05 -6.23 7.19
N ASN A 222 -10.92 -7.41 7.78
CA ASN A 222 -11.40 -8.68 7.24
C ASN A 222 -12.56 -9.16 8.11
N VAL A 223 -13.69 -9.48 7.48
CA VAL A 223 -14.95 -9.83 8.16
C VAL A 223 -15.58 -11.12 7.62
N VAL A 224 -14.82 -11.93 6.88
CA VAL A 224 -15.27 -13.23 6.32
C VAL A 224 -15.81 -14.16 7.41
N ASP A 225 -15.18 -14.19 8.59
CA ASP A 225 -15.56 -15.05 9.72
C ASP A 225 -16.99 -14.79 10.25
N PHE A 226 -17.57 -13.64 9.95
CA PHE A 226 -18.95 -13.29 10.34
C PHE A 226 -20.01 -13.92 9.41
N ALA A 227 -19.61 -14.63 8.35
CA ALA A 227 -20.51 -15.31 7.41
C ALA A 227 -21.62 -14.38 6.87
N THR A 228 -21.20 -13.28 6.22
CA THR A 228 -22.05 -12.29 5.53
C THR A 228 -21.59 -12.13 4.07
N PRO A 229 -22.30 -11.35 3.22
CA PRO A 229 -21.81 -11.02 1.89
C PRO A 229 -20.53 -10.17 1.88
N VAL A 230 -20.13 -9.53 2.99
CA VAL A 230 -18.91 -8.71 3.06
C VAL A 230 -17.70 -9.60 3.34
N GLY A 231 -16.58 -9.32 2.67
CA GLY A 231 -15.30 -10.00 2.89
C GLY A 231 -14.24 -9.09 3.50
N THR A 232 -13.94 -7.98 2.83
CA THR A 232 -13.03 -6.96 3.38
C THR A 232 -13.58 -5.55 3.18
N ILE A 233 -13.26 -4.68 4.14
CA ILE A 233 -13.57 -3.25 4.14
C ILE A 233 -12.23 -2.53 4.25
N GLU A 234 -11.91 -1.68 3.28
CA GLU A 234 -10.64 -0.96 3.23
C GLU A 234 -10.88 0.55 3.11
N THR A 235 -10.51 1.30 4.14
CA THR A 235 -10.66 2.76 4.18
C THR A 235 -9.30 3.43 4.08
N ARG A 236 -9.18 4.44 3.22
CA ARG A 236 -7.97 5.28 3.08
C ARG A 236 -8.35 6.73 2.78
N GLN A 237 -7.47 7.67 3.11
CA GLN A 237 -7.56 9.05 2.61
C GLN A 237 -7.21 9.08 1.11
N ASP A 238 -7.97 9.84 0.31
CA ASP A 238 -7.80 10.00 -1.15
C ASP A 238 -7.85 11.51 -1.47
N GLY A 239 -6.74 12.20 -1.16
CA GLY A 239 -6.68 13.67 -1.15
C GLY A 239 -7.52 14.27 -0.02
N ASN A 240 -8.45 15.17 -0.35
CA ASN A 240 -9.38 15.77 0.63
C ASN A 240 -10.60 14.87 0.95
N ASP A 241 -10.76 13.75 0.24
CA ASP A 241 -11.90 12.85 0.38
C ASP A 241 -11.48 11.56 1.11
N VAL A 242 -12.43 10.87 1.75
CA VAL A 242 -12.21 9.48 2.20
C VAL A 242 -12.77 8.52 1.17
N ARG A 243 -11.96 7.53 0.78
CA ARG A 243 -12.39 6.41 -0.06
C ARG A 243 -12.41 5.12 0.75
N MET A 244 -13.59 4.53 0.88
CA MET A 244 -13.79 3.22 1.47
C MET A 244 -14.22 2.22 0.38
N VAL A 245 -13.52 1.10 0.28
CA VAL A 245 -13.76 0.04 -0.71
C VAL A 245 -14.19 -1.22 0.03
N ILE A 246 -15.33 -1.77 -0.37
CA ILE A 246 -15.95 -2.95 0.23
C ILE A 246 -15.92 -4.06 -0.81
N ASN A 247 -15.16 -5.12 -0.52
CA ASN A 247 -15.05 -6.30 -1.37
C ASN A 247 -15.98 -7.39 -0.82
N PRO A 248 -16.97 -7.89 -1.60
CA PRO A 248 -17.86 -8.96 -1.18
C PRO A 248 -17.17 -10.34 -1.21
N THR A 249 -17.79 -11.34 -0.55
CA THR A 249 -17.28 -12.72 -0.45
C THR A 249 -18.03 -13.67 -1.38
N GLY A 250 -17.36 -14.10 -2.45
CA GLY A 250 -17.86 -15.13 -3.38
C GLY A 250 -18.85 -14.61 -4.43
N GLU A 251 -19.36 -15.54 -5.23
CA GLU A 251 -20.17 -15.29 -6.44
C GLU A 251 -21.66 -15.06 -6.17
N ARG A 252 -22.07 -14.93 -4.90
CA ARG A 252 -23.49 -14.77 -4.55
C ARG A 252 -23.99 -13.36 -4.86
N GLU A 253 -25.13 -13.29 -5.52
CA GLU A 253 -25.93 -12.06 -5.64
C GLU A 253 -26.26 -11.48 -4.26
N PHE A 254 -26.14 -10.15 -4.14
CA PHE A 254 -26.48 -9.40 -2.94
C PHE A 254 -27.22 -8.12 -3.30
N GLU A 255 -28.18 -7.76 -2.44
CA GLU A 255 -28.78 -6.44 -2.42
C GLU A 255 -27.93 -5.51 -1.53
N HIS A 256 -27.83 -4.23 -1.90
CA HIS A 256 -27.09 -3.24 -1.12
C HIS A 256 -27.88 -1.96 -0.93
N MET A 257 -27.80 -1.37 0.27
CA MET A 257 -28.45 -0.12 0.62
C MET A 257 -27.54 0.73 1.49
N GLY A 258 -27.39 2.01 1.14
CA GLY A 258 -26.84 3.02 2.04
C GLY A 258 -27.94 3.92 2.59
N TYR A 259 -27.83 4.29 3.86
CA TYR A 259 -28.65 5.34 4.47
C TYR A 259 -27.88 6.06 5.58
N GLN A 260 -28.14 7.37 5.72
CA GLN A 260 -27.64 8.16 6.83
C GLN A 260 -28.76 8.44 7.84
N SER A 261 -28.42 8.36 9.12
CA SER A 261 -29.28 8.67 10.26
C SER A 261 -28.46 9.46 11.28
N ALA A 262 -28.63 10.78 11.27
CA ALA A 262 -27.75 11.72 11.96
C ALA A 262 -26.27 11.51 11.57
N ASN A 263 -25.35 11.62 12.55
CA ASN A 263 -23.91 11.38 12.42
C ASN A 263 -23.50 9.97 11.95
N ARG A 264 -24.43 9.01 11.79
CA ARG A 264 -24.10 7.63 11.40
C ARG A 264 -24.55 7.32 9.98
N PHE A 265 -23.59 7.00 9.12
CA PHE A 265 -23.84 6.37 7.82
C PHE A 265 -23.79 4.85 7.96
N THR A 266 -24.83 4.15 7.51
CA THR A 266 -24.90 2.69 7.52
C THR A 266 -25.00 2.16 6.10
N ILE A 267 -24.13 1.20 5.76
CA ILE A 267 -24.21 0.41 4.52
C ILE A 267 -24.61 -1.01 4.89
N GLU A 268 -25.70 -1.49 4.29
CA GLU A 268 -26.24 -2.84 4.47
C GLU A 268 -26.05 -3.64 3.18
N LEU A 269 -25.45 -4.84 3.30
CA LEU A 269 -25.35 -5.82 2.22
C LEU A 269 -26.12 -7.08 2.62
N ARG A 270 -27.27 -7.33 1.99
CA ARG A 270 -28.14 -8.48 2.25
C ARG A 270 -27.92 -9.56 1.19
N PRO A 271 -27.66 -10.84 1.57
CA PRO A 271 -27.64 -11.91 0.58
C PRO A 271 -29.03 -12.09 -0.01
N LEU A 272 -29.13 -12.20 -1.34
CA LEU A 272 -30.39 -12.59 -1.98
C LEU A 272 -30.61 -14.09 -1.76
N THR A 273 -31.83 -14.50 -1.43
CA THR A 273 -32.17 -15.92 -1.33
C THR A 273 -32.27 -16.54 -2.71
N GLU A 274 -32.06 -17.86 -2.82
CA GLU A 274 -32.19 -18.60 -4.09
C GLU A 274 -33.55 -18.37 -4.79
N ARG A 275 -34.58 -18.04 -4.00
CA ARG A 275 -35.92 -17.70 -4.49
C ARG A 275 -35.99 -16.30 -5.10
N GLU A 276 -35.40 -15.30 -4.44
CA GLU A 276 -35.30 -13.93 -4.96
C GLU A 276 -34.36 -13.85 -6.18
N VAL A 277 -33.29 -14.65 -6.22
CA VAL A 277 -32.43 -14.78 -7.40
C VAL A 277 -33.22 -15.40 -8.55
N ALA A 278 -33.92 -16.51 -8.35
CA ALA A 278 -34.79 -17.11 -9.37
C ALA A 278 -35.97 -16.20 -9.78
N GLU A 279 -36.36 -15.22 -8.96
CA GLU A 279 -37.36 -14.18 -9.28
C GLU A 279 -36.75 -12.97 -10.01
N ARG A 280 -35.42 -12.77 -9.99
CA ARG A 280 -34.67 -11.81 -10.83
C ARG A 280 -34.11 -12.40 -12.12
N GLU A 281 -33.81 -13.70 -12.14
CA GLU A 281 -33.43 -14.46 -13.35
C GLU A 281 -34.64 -14.71 -14.27
N GLN A 282 -35.86 -14.48 -13.78
CA GLN A 282 -37.03 -14.29 -14.63
C GLN A 282 -36.92 -12.92 -15.31
N GLU A 283 -36.62 -12.93 -16.61
CA GLU A 283 -36.49 -11.75 -17.48
C GLU A 283 -37.57 -10.69 -17.16
N GLU A 284 -37.18 -9.43 -16.95
CA GLU A 284 -38.16 -8.35 -16.74
C GLU A 284 -38.97 -8.11 -18.02
N PHE A 285 -40.14 -8.76 -18.07
CA PHE A 285 -41.10 -8.67 -19.15
C PHE A 285 -41.77 -7.29 -19.18
N THR A 286 -41.18 -6.39 -19.96
CA THR A 286 -41.52 -4.96 -20.08
C THR A 286 -42.58 -4.68 -21.15
N GLY A 287 -42.98 -5.70 -21.92
CA GLY A 287 -43.93 -5.56 -23.01
C GLY A 287 -45.32 -5.03 -22.61
N GLU A 288 -45.94 -4.27 -23.52
CA GLU A 288 -47.34 -3.85 -23.39
C GLU A 288 -48.26 -5.03 -23.07
N ARG A 289 -49.20 -4.81 -22.14
CA ARG A 289 -50.03 -5.89 -21.58
C ARG A 289 -51.21 -6.23 -22.49
N LEU A 290 -51.23 -7.48 -22.96
CA LEU A 290 -52.30 -8.04 -23.76
C LEU A 290 -53.25 -8.92 -22.94
N THR A 291 -54.45 -9.15 -23.49
CA THR A 291 -55.46 -10.07 -22.97
C THR A 291 -56.01 -10.85 -24.16
N LEU A 292 -55.70 -12.13 -24.22
CA LEU A 292 -55.97 -13.01 -25.36
C LEU A 292 -56.60 -14.31 -24.87
N SER A 293 -57.65 -14.80 -25.54
CA SER A 293 -58.36 -16.01 -25.13
C SER A 293 -58.73 -16.82 -26.37
N PHE A 294 -57.89 -17.80 -26.70
CA PHE A 294 -58.05 -18.66 -27.86
C PHE A 294 -58.15 -20.12 -27.47
N GLN A 295 -58.99 -20.85 -28.19
CA GLN A 295 -59.14 -22.29 -28.09
C GLN A 295 -58.83 -22.89 -29.46
N ASP A 296 -57.92 -23.85 -29.49
CA ASP A 296 -57.50 -24.59 -30.68
C ASP A 296 -57.04 -23.72 -31.88
N ILE A 297 -56.20 -22.71 -31.62
CA ILE A 297 -55.65 -21.81 -32.65
C ILE A 297 -54.25 -22.26 -33.12
N GLU A 298 -53.93 -22.11 -34.40
CA GLU A 298 -52.58 -22.40 -34.91
C GLU A 298 -51.54 -21.44 -34.32
N VAL A 299 -50.38 -21.97 -33.89
CA VAL A 299 -49.32 -21.16 -33.27
C VAL A 299 -48.81 -20.05 -34.19
N ARG A 300 -48.74 -20.28 -35.51
CA ARG A 300 -48.36 -19.26 -36.50
C ARG A 300 -49.27 -18.03 -36.44
N SER A 301 -50.58 -18.25 -36.30
CA SER A 301 -51.58 -17.18 -36.19
C SER A 301 -51.50 -16.41 -34.87
N VAL A 302 -51.10 -17.07 -33.77
CA VAL A 302 -50.87 -16.37 -32.49
C VAL A 302 -49.58 -15.55 -32.53
N LEU A 303 -48.51 -16.10 -33.10
CA LEU A 303 -47.24 -15.36 -33.30
C LEU A 303 -47.44 -14.15 -34.20
N GLN A 304 -48.22 -14.28 -35.28
CA GLN A 304 -48.59 -13.15 -36.12
C GLN A 304 -49.41 -12.10 -35.36
N LEU A 305 -50.39 -12.49 -34.55
CA LEU A 305 -51.18 -11.52 -33.77
C LEU A 305 -50.32 -10.74 -32.75
N ILE A 306 -49.30 -11.37 -32.16
CA ILE A 306 -48.32 -10.70 -31.29
C ILE A 306 -47.42 -9.77 -32.11
N ALA A 307 -47.03 -10.16 -33.32
CA ALA A 307 -46.27 -9.30 -34.23
C ALA A 307 -47.08 -8.05 -34.66
N ASP A 308 -48.34 -8.25 -35.07
CA ASP A 308 -49.27 -7.18 -35.44
C ASP A 308 -49.56 -6.21 -34.27
N PHE A 309 -49.55 -6.70 -33.03
CA PHE A 309 -49.70 -5.88 -31.80
C PHE A 309 -48.43 -5.10 -31.43
N THR A 310 -47.25 -5.64 -31.74
CA THR A 310 -45.94 -5.08 -31.33
C THR A 310 -45.23 -4.25 -32.40
N GLY A 311 -45.69 -4.32 -33.65
CA GLY A 311 -45.04 -3.68 -34.80
C GLY A 311 -43.77 -4.38 -35.29
N LEU A 312 -43.42 -5.53 -34.69
CA LEU A 312 -42.28 -6.35 -35.10
C LEU A 312 -42.62 -7.16 -36.36
N ASN A 313 -41.69 -7.29 -37.30
CA ASN A 313 -41.88 -8.18 -38.45
C ASN A 313 -41.54 -9.62 -38.04
N VAL A 314 -42.51 -10.54 -38.02
CA VAL A 314 -42.25 -11.95 -37.69
C VAL A 314 -42.03 -12.81 -38.94
N VAL A 315 -41.00 -13.65 -38.90
CA VAL A 315 -40.73 -14.69 -39.90
C VAL A 315 -40.81 -16.04 -39.20
N VAL A 316 -41.87 -16.81 -39.49
CA VAL A 316 -42.12 -18.11 -38.88
C VAL A 316 -41.71 -19.22 -39.85
N SER A 317 -40.82 -20.12 -39.44
CA SER A 317 -40.37 -21.25 -40.27
C SER A 317 -41.51 -22.25 -40.53
N ASP A 318 -41.50 -22.93 -41.68
CA ASP A 318 -42.57 -23.86 -42.07
C ASP A 318 -42.60 -25.17 -41.27
N SER A 319 -41.56 -25.43 -40.48
CA SER A 319 -41.51 -26.47 -39.45
C SER A 319 -42.42 -26.17 -38.24
N VAL A 320 -42.84 -24.92 -38.02
CA VAL A 320 -43.69 -24.53 -36.88
C VAL A 320 -45.14 -24.95 -37.11
N THR A 321 -45.58 -25.96 -36.36
CA THR A 321 -46.87 -26.65 -36.57
C THR A 321 -47.68 -26.87 -35.28
N GLY A 322 -48.98 -27.16 -35.43
CA GLY A 322 -49.88 -27.61 -34.36
C GLY A 322 -50.59 -26.51 -33.57
N ASN A 323 -51.66 -26.89 -32.87
CA ASN A 323 -52.67 -25.99 -32.30
C ASN A 323 -52.46 -25.72 -30.80
N ILE A 324 -52.63 -24.48 -30.34
CA ILE A 324 -52.51 -24.09 -28.93
C ILE A 324 -53.84 -23.58 -28.39
N THR A 325 -54.15 -23.92 -27.14
CA THR A 325 -55.25 -23.33 -26.38
C THR A 325 -54.63 -22.49 -25.28
N LEU A 326 -54.93 -21.19 -25.27
CA LEU A 326 -54.21 -20.21 -24.46
C LEU A 326 -55.17 -19.12 -23.97
N ARG A 327 -55.14 -18.83 -22.66
CA ARG A 327 -55.94 -17.78 -22.03
C ARG A 327 -55.05 -16.92 -21.15
N LEU A 328 -54.69 -15.75 -21.66
CA LEU A 328 -53.89 -14.72 -21.01
C LEU A 328 -54.80 -13.56 -20.60
N GLN A 329 -54.59 -13.03 -19.40
CA GLN A 329 -55.32 -11.86 -18.90
C GLN A 329 -54.32 -10.88 -18.28
N ASN A 330 -54.19 -9.68 -18.86
CA ASN A 330 -53.26 -8.63 -18.42
C ASN A 330 -51.80 -9.13 -18.33
N VAL A 331 -51.31 -9.81 -19.37
CA VAL A 331 -49.95 -10.37 -19.43
C VAL A 331 -49.11 -9.57 -20.43
N PRO A 332 -47.87 -9.17 -20.11
CA PRO A 332 -46.92 -8.60 -21.08
C PRO A 332 -46.77 -9.47 -22.35
N TRP A 333 -46.68 -8.84 -23.52
CA TRP A 333 -46.64 -9.58 -24.81
C TRP A 333 -45.40 -10.46 -24.99
N ASP A 334 -44.29 -10.08 -24.37
CA ASP A 334 -43.00 -10.76 -24.36
C ASP A 334 -43.01 -11.99 -23.45
N HIS A 335 -43.62 -11.90 -22.27
CA HIS A 335 -43.93 -13.06 -21.43
C HIS A 335 -44.91 -14.00 -22.14
N ALA A 336 -45.95 -13.45 -22.77
CA ALA A 336 -46.91 -14.23 -23.55
C ALA A 336 -46.23 -15.01 -24.69
N LEU A 337 -45.33 -14.35 -25.42
CA LEU A 337 -44.51 -14.94 -26.48
C LEU A 337 -43.60 -16.05 -25.93
N ASP A 338 -42.88 -15.80 -24.83
CA ASP A 338 -42.00 -16.79 -24.20
C ASP A 338 -42.76 -18.06 -23.76
N ILE A 339 -43.92 -17.91 -23.11
CA ILE A 339 -44.81 -19.04 -22.77
C ILE A 339 -45.19 -19.83 -24.02
N ILE A 340 -45.57 -19.18 -25.12
CA ILE A 340 -45.96 -19.85 -26.39
C ILE A 340 -44.78 -20.63 -26.97
N LEU A 341 -43.58 -20.03 -26.98
CA LEU A 341 -42.36 -20.63 -27.52
C LEU A 341 -41.93 -21.86 -26.69
N ARG A 342 -41.78 -21.70 -25.36
CA ARG A 342 -41.37 -22.77 -24.44
C ARG A 342 -42.36 -23.94 -24.42
N THR A 343 -43.66 -23.66 -24.45
CA THR A 343 -44.71 -24.70 -24.52
C THR A 343 -44.58 -25.60 -25.76
N ARG A 344 -43.85 -25.16 -26.79
CA ARG A 344 -43.76 -25.84 -28.09
C ARG A 344 -42.34 -26.14 -28.58
N GLY A 345 -41.31 -25.94 -27.75
CA GLY A 345 -39.92 -26.17 -28.14
C GLY A 345 -39.44 -25.25 -29.27
N LEU A 346 -40.04 -24.06 -29.39
CA LEU A 346 -39.64 -23.03 -30.35
C LEU A 346 -38.68 -22.05 -29.70
N ASP A 347 -37.88 -21.37 -30.52
CA ASP A 347 -36.92 -20.36 -30.11
C ASP A 347 -37.06 -19.10 -31.00
N LYS A 348 -36.65 -17.93 -30.47
CA LYS A 348 -36.74 -16.62 -31.13
C LYS A 348 -35.34 -16.05 -31.38
N ARG A 349 -35.11 -15.48 -32.57
CA ARG A 349 -33.95 -14.62 -32.83
C ARG A 349 -34.42 -13.29 -33.39
N ILE A 350 -34.27 -12.24 -32.59
CA ILE A 350 -34.52 -10.86 -33.01
C ILE A 350 -33.20 -10.32 -33.58
N ARG A 351 -33.22 -9.85 -34.83
CA ARG A 351 -32.16 -9.03 -35.42
C ARG A 351 -32.83 -7.77 -35.99
N ASP A 352 -32.39 -6.60 -35.54
CA ASP A 352 -33.01 -5.30 -35.84
C ASP A 352 -34.54 -5.31 -35.59
N ASN A 353 -35.36 -5.08 -36.63
CA ASN A 353 -36.83 -5.09 -36.54
C ASN A 353 -37.47 -6.38 -37.12
N VAL A 354 -36.74 -7.50 -37.11
CA VAL A 354 -37.21 -8.81 -37.61
C VAL A 354 -37.01 -9.88 -36.54
N MET A 355 -38.10 -10.58 -36.21
CA MET A 355 -38.12 -11.72 -35.29
C MET A 355 -38.27 -13.03 -36.07
N LEU A 356 -37.19 -13.81 -36.16
CA LEU A 356 -37.22 -15.18 -36.67
C LEU A 356 -37.74 -16.12 -35.56
N VAL A 357 -38.72 -16.97 -35.88
CA VAL A 357 -39.22 -18.02 -34.99
C VAL A 357 -39.19 -19.38 -35.71
N ALA A 358 -38.52 -20.35 -35.09
CA ALA A 358 -38.42 -21.73 -35.58
C ALA A 358 -38.26 -22.70 -34.39
N PRO A 359 -38.30 -24.02 -34.58
CA PRO A 359 -37.93 -24.99 -33.55
C PRO A 359 -36.50 -24.73 -33.02
N ALA A 360 -36.30 -24.91 -31.71
CA ALA A 360 -35.01 -24.64 -31.07
C ALA A 360 -33.85 -25.44 -31.69
N GLU A 361 -34.11 -26.68 -32.13
CA GLU A 361 -33.13 -27.52 -32.84
C GLU A 361 -32.72 -26.94 -34.21
N GLU A 362 -33.65 -26.31 -34.94
CA GLU A 362 -33.40 -25.69 -36.25
C GLU A 362 -32.54 -24.42 -36.09
N ILE A 363 -32.84 -23.61 -35.06
CA ILE A 363 -32.03 -22.44 -34.70
C ILE A 363 -30.64 -22.87 -34.23
N ALA A 364 -30.52 -23.83 -33.31
CA ALA A 364 -29.24 -24.30 -32.79
C ALA A 364 -28.36 -24.94 -33.88
N ALA A 365 -28.94 -25.74 -34.78
CA ALA A 365 -28.22 -26.31 -35.93
C ALA A 365 -27.74 -25.21 -36.89
N ARG A 366 -28.57 -24.18 -37.14
CA ARG A 366 -28.19 -23.05 -37.98
C ARG A 366 -27.11 -22.18 -37.34
N GLU A 367 -27.20 -21.87 -36.05
CA GLU A 367 -26.20 -21.08 -35.35
C GLU A 367 -24.86 -21.82 -35.25
N ARG A 368 -24.90 -23.14 -35.07
CA ARG A 368 -23.73 -24.01 -35.19
C ARG A 368 -23.09 -23.92 -36.57
N LEU A 369 -23.87 -24.03 -37.65
CA LEU A 369 -23.37 -23.88 -39.03
C LEU A 369 -22.88 -22.44 -39.32
N GLU A 370 -23.54 -21.41 -38.80
CA GLU A 370 -23.08 -20.01 -38.89
C GLU A 370 -21.79 -19.74 -38.08
N ALA A 371 -21.48 -20.57 -37.07
CA ALA A 371 -20.24 -20.50 -36.29
C ALA A 371 -19.10 -21.35 -36.91
N GLU A 372 -19.38 -22.59 -37.31
CA GLU A 372 -18.47 -23.47 -38.04
C GLU A 372 -18.05 -22.80 -39.36
N SER A 373 -18.97 -22.16 -40.10
CA SER A 373 -18.66 -21.39 -41.30
C SER A 373 -17.79 -20.15 -41.03
N ARG A 374 -17.91 -19.49 -39.87
CA ARG A 374 -17.00 -18.38 -39.48
C ARG A 374 -15.59 -18.91 -39.22
N GLN A 375 -15.47 -20.02 -38.50
CA GLN A 375 -14.19 -20.68 -38.26
C GLN A 375 -13.55 -21.14 -39.58
N GLU A 376 -14.32 -21.72 -40.51
CA GLU A 376 -13.84 -22.04 -41.85
C GLU A 376 -13.38 -20.79 -42.63
N MET A 377 -14.11 -19.67 -42.58
CA MET A 377 -13.68 -18.42 -43.22
C MET A 377 -12.39 -17.86 -42.61
N GLU A 378 -12.20 -17.94 -41.30
CA GLU A 378 -10.96 -17.53 -40.63
C GLU A 378 -9.79 -18.46 -40.97
N VAL A 379 -10.01 -19.79 -41.02
CA VAL A 379 -9.02 -20.79 -41.45
C VAL A 379 -8.66 -20.65 -42.93
N LEU A 380 -9.62 -20.30 -43.80
CA LEU A 380 -9.44 -20.08 -45.24
C LEU A 380 -8.86 -18.70 -45.58
N ALA A 381 -8.70 -17.81 -44.61
CA ALA A 381 -8.16 -16.48 -44.84
C ALA A 381 -6.75 -16.52 -45.48
N PRO A 382 -6.44 -15.58 -46.40
CA PRO A 382 -5.14 -15.52 -47.05
C PRO A 382 -4.07 -15.03 -46.07
N LEU A 383 -3.08 -15.88 -45.81
CA LEU A 383 -1.90 -15.51 -45.01
C LEU A 383 -1.04 -14.50 -45.77
N ARG A 384 -0.60 -13.46 -45.08
CA ARG A 384 0.32 -12.42 -45.56
C ARG A 384 1.59 -12.44 -44.72
N SER A 385 2.70 -11.93 -45.26
CA SER A 385 3.96 -11.79 -44.54
C SER A 385 4.30 -10.30 -44.36
N GLU A 386 4.53 -9.88 -43.13
CA GLU A 386 4.95 -8.53 -42.77
C GLU A 386 6.29 -8.55 -42.01
N PHE A 387 7.02 -7.45 -42.13
CA PHE A 387 8.33 -7.23 -41.51
C PHE A 387 8.19 -6.16 -40.43
N PHE A 388 8.35 -6.55 -39.17
CA PHE A 388 8.32 -5.62 -38.04
C PHE A 388 9.75 -5.40 -37.52
N GLN A 389 10.24 -4.17 -37.60
CA GLN A 389 11.52 -3.78 -37.02
C GLN A 389 11.33 -3.47 -35.53
N VAL A 390 12.12 -4.12 -34.67
CA VAL A 390 12.13 -3.88 -33.23
C VAL A 390 13.36 -3.04 -32.88
N ASN A 391 13.22 -2.03 -32.04
CA ASN A 391 14.21 -0.95 -31.88
C ASN A 391 14.86 -0.94 -30.49
N TYR A 392 14.08 -1.18 -29.44
CA TYR A 392 14.53 -1.21 -28.04
C TYR A 392 14.51 -2.63 -27.46
N ALA A 393 13.49 -3.42 -27.79
CA ALA A 393 13.38 -4.81 -27.40
C ALA A 393 14.19 -5.74 -28.34
N ARG A 394 14.49 -6.96 -27.86
CA ARG A 394 15.13 -7.99 -28.69
C ARG A 394 14.07 -8.79 -29.44
N ALA A 395 14.21 -8.93 -30.75
CA ALA A 395 13.32 -9.73 -31.57
C ALA A 395 13.32 -11.23 -31.19
N SER A 396 14.37 -11.74 -30.53
CA SER A 396 14.36 -13.09 -29.93
C SER A 396 13.29 -13.27 -28.85
N ASP A 397 13.13 -12.24 -28.02
CA ASP A 397 12.38 -12.31 -26.76
C ASP A 397 10.90 -11.97 -27.04
N VAL A 398 10.66 -11.00 -27.93
CA VAL A 398 9.33 -10.74 -28.50
C VAL A 398 8.81 -11.96 -29.28
N ALA A 399 9.68 -12.67 -30.01
CA ALA A 399 9.29 -13.89 -30.72
C ALA A 399 9.13 -15.13 -29.80
N SER A 400 9.61 -15.13 -28.56
CA SER A 400 9.25 -16.19 -27.61
C SER A 400 7.87 -15.92 -27.00
N LEU A 401 7.55 -14.66 -26.68
CA LEU A 401 6.22 -14.23 -26.26
C LEU A 401 5.15 -14.56 -27.31
N LEU A 402 5.35 -14.18 -28.57
CA LEU A 402 4.42 -14.47 -29.68
C LEU A 402 4.28 -15.96 -30.01
N ARG A 403 5.12 -16.84 -29.46
CA ARG A 403 5.01 -18.31 -29.61
C ARG A 403 4.52 -19.02 -28.35
N SER A 404 4.26 -18.30 -27.26
CA SER A 404 3.70 -18.89 -26.03
C SER A 404 2.23 -19.23 -26.25
N GLN A 405 1.78 -20.39 -25.73
CA GLN A 405 0.40 -20.85 -25.91
C GLN A 405 -0.59 -19.98 -25.13
N ASP A 406 -0.13 -19.36 -24.04
CA ASP A 406 -0.92 -18.44 -23.20
C ASP A 406 -1.23 -17.10 -23.90
N ALA A 407 -0.45 -16.75 -24.94
CA ALA A 407 -0.62 -15.52 -25.73
C ALA A 407 -0.92 -15.86 -27.20
N SER A 408 -2.03 -16.58 -27.44
CA SER A 408 -2.48 -17.07 -28.76
C SER A 408 -2.97 -15.96 -29.70
N LEU A 409 -2.09 -15.01 -30.02
CA LEU A 409 -2.27 -13.94 -31.01
C LEU A 409 -1.92 -14.39 -32.44
N LEU A 410 -1.27 -15.55 -32.58
CA LEU A 410 -1.07 -16.23 -33.86
C LEU A 410 -2.23 -17.18 -34.15
N SER A 411 -2.59 -17.35 -35.42
CA SER A 411 -3.46 -18.44 -35.86
C SER A 411 -2.70 -19.77 -35.84
N GLU A 412 -3.42 -20.90 -35.91
CA GLU A 412 -2.82 -22.24 -36.07
C GLU A 412 -1.86 -22.37 -37.28
N ARG A 413 -2.03 -21.48 -38.27
CA ARG A 413 -1.23 -21.42 -39.51
C ARG A 413 -0.15 -20.32 -39.46
N GLY A 414 -0.14 -19.53 -38.40
CA GLY A 414 0.76 -18.40 -38.16
C GLY A 414 2.19 -18.86 -37.89
N THR A 415 3.17 -18.11 -38.41
CA THR A 415 4.60 -18.42 -38.21
C THR A 415 5.43 -17.17 -38.02
N VAL A 416 6.23 -17.13 -36.95
CA VAL A 416 7.17 -16.04 -36.62
C VAL A 416 8.61 -16.52 -36.82
N THR A 417 9.38 -15.86 -37.70
CA THR A 417 10.83 -16.00 -37.84
C THR A 417 11.54 -14.67 -37.53
N ILE A 418 12.86 -14.71 -37.37
CA ILE A 418 13.66 -13.59 -36.85
C ILE A 418 14.93 -13.46 -37.72
N ASP A 419 15.24 -12.26 -38.20
CA ASP A 419 16.62 -11.93 -38.63
C ASP A 419 17.37 -11.25 -37.48
N GLN A 420 18.16 -12.03 -36.74
CA GLN A 420 18.96 -11.55 -35.61
C GLN A 420 19.97 -10.45 -35.99
N ARG A 421 20.40 -10.40 -37.26
CA ARG A 421 21.38 -9.40 -37.74
C ARG A 421 20.76 -8.02 -37.96
N THR A 422 19.43 -7.94 -38.10
CA THR A 422 18.69 -6.67 -38.31
C THR A 422 17.66 -6.37 -37.21
N ASN A 423 17.49 -7.28 -36.23
CA ASN A 423 16.45 -7.23 -35.19
C ASN A 423 15.02 -7.12 -35.78
N VAL A 424 14.80 -7.75 -36.95
CA VAL A 424 13.51 -7.77 -37.64
C VAL A 424 12.78 -9.07 -37.36
N LEU A 425 11.51 -8.96 -36.97
CA LEU A 425 10.54 -10.04 -36.94
C LEU A 425 9.90 -10.18 -38.31
N ILE A 426 9.85 -11.40 -38.84
CA ILE A 426 9.12 -11.74 -40.05
C ILE A 426 7.94 -12.59 -39.62
N ILE A 427 6.74 -12.02 -39.68
CA ILE A 427 5.52 -12.66 -39.19
C ILE A 427 4.64 -12.96 -40.39
N ARG A 428 4.17 -14.20 -40.49
CA ARG A 428 3.22 -14.62 -41.51
C ARG A 428 1.94 -15.12 -40.87
N ASP A 429 0.86 -14.37 -41.02
CA ASP A 429 -0.46 -14.69 -40.47
C ASP A 429 -1.59 -13.98 -41.26
N THR A 430 -2.83 -13.99 -40.77
CA THR A 430 -3.96 -13.21 -41.30
C THR A 430 -3.79 -11.70 -41.07
N GLU A 431 -4.39 -10.87 -41.92
CA GLU A 431 -4.34 -9.39 -41.80
C GLU A 431 -4.80 -8.86 -40.43
N ARG A 432 -5.79 -9.53 -39.82
CA ARG A 432 -6.31 -9.21 -38.49
C ARG A 432 -5.21 -9.39 -37.43
N ASN A 433 -4.64 -10.58 -37.33
CA ASN A 433 -3.58 -10.87 -36.38
C ASN A 433 -2.35 -9.97 -36.60
N LEU A 434 -2.01 -9.67 -37.85
CA LEU A 434 -0.92 -8.74 -38.17
C LEU A 434 -1.18 -7.31 -37.69
N SER A 435 -2.42 -6.82 -37.71
CA SER A 435 -2.78 -5.51 -37.14
C SER A 435 -2.81 -5.53 -35.61
N ASP A 436 -3.37 -6.57 -34.99
CA ASP A 436 -3.37 -6.74 -33.53
C ASP A 436 -1.93 -6.85 -32.97
N ILE A 437 -1.04 -7.57 -33.67
CA ILE A 437 0.39 -7.66 -33.34
C ILE A 437 1.10 -6.31 -33.55
N ARG A 438 0.79 -5.55 -34.61
CA ARG A 438 1.38 -4.22 -34.84
C ARG A 438 1.09 -3.28 -33.67
N ASP A 439 -0.15 -3.27 -33.20
CA ASP A 439 -0.58 -2.44 -32.06
C ASP A 439 0.00 -2.91 -30.72
N LEU A 440 0.24 -4.20 -30.53
CA LEU A 440 0.98 -4.72 -29.38
C LEU A 440 2.46 -4.28 -29.42
N LEU A 441 3.14 -4.44 -30.56
CA LEU A 441 4.54 -4.06 -30.73
C LEU A 441 4.75 -2.56 -30.48
N ASN A 442 3.87 -1.71 -31.02
CA ASN A 442 3.88 -0.26 -30.80
C ASN A 442 3.74 0.15 -29.31
N ARG A 443 3.20 -0.71 -28.45
CA ARG A 443 3.06 -0.48 -26.99
C ARG A 443 4.19 -1.09 -26.16
N LEU A 444 4.89 -2.09 -26.70
CA LEU A 444 5.93 -2.85 -26.01
C LEU A 444 7.35 -2.36 -26.36
N ASP A 445 7.59 -1.92 -27.59
CA ASP A 445 8.90 -1.44 -28.06
C ASP A 445 9.14 0.03 -27.68
N ILE A 446 9.24 0.27 -26.36
CA ILE A 446 9.54 1.58 -25.76
C ILE A 446 10.93 1.57 -25.08
N PRO A 447 11.63 2.71 -25.00
CA PRO A 447 12.93 2.77 -24.33
C PRO A 447 12.83 2.41 -22.84
N VAL A 448 13.70 1.52 -22.36
CA VAL A 448 13.78 1.16 -20.95
C VAL A 448 14.47 2.26 -20.14
N ARG A 449 13.80 2.71 -19.07
CA ARG A 449 14.38 3.69 -18.12
C ARG A 449 15.64 3.13 -17.46
N GLN A 450 16.61 4.00 -17.21
CA GLN A 450 17.86 3.68 -16.54
C GLN A 450 17.88 4.21 -15.10
N VAL A 451 18.61 3.52 -14.22
CA VAL A 451 18.82 3.91 -12.83
C VAL A 451 20.32 3.96 -12.56
N LEU A 452 20.79 5.07 -11.99
CA LEU A 452 22.08 5.19 -11.30
C LEU A 452 21.87 4.74 -9.85
N ILE A 453 22.67 3.80 -9.38
CA ILE A 453 22.70 3.38 -7.98
C ILE A 453 24.05 3.77 -7.40
N GLU A 454 24.02 4.52 -6.29
CA GLU A 454 25.19 4.87 -5.49
C GLU A 454 25.03 4.24 -4.12
N SER A 455 25.95 3.35 -3.75
CA SER A 455 26.09 2.85 -2.38
C SER A 455 27.21 3.61 -1.68
N ARG A 456 27.11 3.77 -0.36
CA ARG A 456 28.17 4.34 0.48
C ARG A 456 28.33 3.49 1.73
N ILE A 457 29.53 2.96 1.91
CA ILE A 457 29.95 2.25 3.13
C ILE A 457 30.83 3.21 3.92
N VAL A 458 30.43 3.54 5.14
CA VAL A 458 31.19 4.39 6.06
C VAL A 458 31.63 3.53 7.24
N ILE A 459 32.92 3.58 7.57
CA ILE A 459 33.48 2.98 8.79
C ILE A 459 34.12 4.11 9.59
N ALA A 460 33.70 4.29 10.85
CA ALA A 460 34.24 5.29 11.77
C ALA A 460 34.82 4.60 13.02
N ASN A 461 36.06 4.94 13.37
CA ASN A 461 36.79 4.38 14.51
C ASN A 461 37.18 5.51 15.48
N ASP A 462 36.99 5.29 16.79
CA ASP A 462 37.43 6.17 17.89
C ASP A 462 38.10 5.32 18.97
N ASP A 463 39.44 5.32 18.94
CA ASP A 463 40.33 4.51 19.77
C ASP A 463 40.94 5.35 20.89
N PHE A 464 40.61 5.05 22.15
CA PHE A 464 41.25 5.66 23.32
C PHE A 464 42.08 4.65 24.11
N SER A 465 43.31 5.02 24.47
CA SER A 465 44.17 4.24 25.37
C SER A 465 44.92 5.14 26.36
N ARG A 466 45.00 4.70 27.61
CA ARG A 466 45.80 5.34 28.68
C ARG A 466 46.51 4.29 29.52
N GLU A 467 47.81 4.48 29.71
CA GLU A 467 48.66 3.63 30.55
C GLU A 467 49.40 4.51 31.58
N LEU A 468 49.37 4.09 32.84
CA LEU A 468 50.05 4.75 33.96
C LEU A 468 50.87 3.72 34.72
N GLY A 469 52.17 3.96 34.89
CA GLY A 469 53.12 2.99 35.44
C GLY A 469 54.17 3.65 36.35
N VAL A 470 54.65 2.88 37.33
CA VAL A 470 55.54 3.36 38.39
C VAL A 470 56.74 2.44 38.58
N ARG A 471 57.90 3.09 38.80
CA ARG A 471 59.19 2.46 39.03
C ARG A 471 59.80 3.00 40.32
N PHE A 472 60.17 2.12 41.24
CA PHE A 472 60.80 2.51 42.51
C PHE A 472 61.98 1.60 42.84
N GLY A 473 63.13 2.21 43.15
CA GLY A 473 64.40 1.53 43.37
C GLY A 473 65.21 2.13 44.53
N ALA A 474 66.07 1.31 45.14
CA ALA A 474 67.01 1.73 46.18
C ALA A 474 68.41 1.19 45.89
N SER A 475 69.39 2.08 45.80
CA SER A 475 70.78 1.76 45.48
C SER A 475 71.74 2.63 46.29
N GLY A 476 72.98 2.18 46.49
CA GLY A 476 74.01 2.92 47.22
C GLY A 476 75.41 2.51 46.78
N GLN A 477 76.35 3.43 46.91
CA GLN A 477 77.71 3.28 46.40
C GLN A 477 78.74 3.38 47.53
N GLY A 478 79.56 2.34 47.70
CA GLY A 478 80.71 2.36 48.60
C GLY A 478 81.71 3.49 48.29
N SER A 479 82.56 3.81 49.27
CA SER A 479 83.52 4.91 49.13
C SER A 479 84.43 4.73 47.91
N ALA A 480 84.72 5.84 47.22
CA ALA A 480 85.43 5.86 45.94
C ALA A 480 86.74 5.06 46.00
N GLY A 481 86.79 3.97 45.22
CA GLY A 481 87.89 3.00 45.21
C GLY A 481 87.51 1.60 45.68
N SER A 482 86.39 1.41 46.39
CA SER A 482 85.80 0.08 46.63
C SER A 482 84.78 -0.29 45.55
N ARG A 483 84.66 -1.60 45.26
CA ARG A 483 83.65 -2.19 44.37
C ARG A 483 82.33 -2.54 45.08
N ASP A 484 82.23 -2.27 46.37
CA ASP A 484 81.06 -2.61 47.20
C ASP A 484 79.92 -1.60 47.02
N GLY A 485 79.13 -1.76 45.95
CA GLY A 485 77.86 -1.05 45.74
C GLY A 485 76.65 -1.90 46.14
N TRP A 486 75.82 -1.44 47.08
CA TRP A 486 74.60 -2.14 47.50
C TRP A 486 73.40 -1.76 46.64
N ARG A 487 72.57 -2.73 46.27
CA ARG A 487 71.31 -2.53 45.52
C ARG A 487 70.22 -3.39 46.16
N ALA A 488 69.01 -2.85 46.28
CA ALA A 488 67.90 -3.52 46.97
C ALA A 488 66.63 -3.53 46.10
N GLY A 489 66.40 -4.65 45.40
CA GLY A 489 65.22 -4.89 44.60
C GLY A 489 65.45 -5.97 43.53
N GLY A 490 64.39 -6.31 42.79
CA GLY A 490 64.41 -7.25 41.67
C GLY A 490 64.28 -8.74 42.05
N THR A 491 64.10 -9.56 41.02
CA THR A 491 63.97 -11.03 41.08
C THR A 491 65.29 -11.78 40.85
N ARG A 492 66.42 -11.05 40.80
CA ARG A 492 67.77 -11.60 40.67
C ARG A 492 68.49 -11.56 42.02
N PRO A 493 69.41 -12.49 42.32
CA PRO A 493 70.26 -12.38 43.51
C PRO A 493 71.06 -11.07 43.45
N GLY A 494 71.00 -10.27 44.52
CA GLY A 494 71.60 -8.93 44.56
C GLY A 494 73.12 -8.98 44.43
N GLY A 495 73.63 -8.57 43.27
CA GLY A 495 75.06 -8.49 42.98
C GLY A 495 75.63 -7.08 43.15
N LEU A 496 76.89 -7.01 43.59
CA LEU A 496 77.70 -5.80 43.53
C LEU A 496 78.02 -5.50 42.06
N VAL A 497 77.82 -4.25 41.62
CA VAL A 497 78.09 -3.83 40.23
C VAL A 497 78.82 -2.49 40.26
N ASP A 498 79.90 -2.41 39.47
CA ASP A 498 80.76 -1.23 39.35
C ASP A 498 80.09 -0.14 38.48
N GLY A 499 80.32 1.13 38.84
CA GLY A 499 79.85 2.29 38.07
C GLY A 499 78.40 2.76 38.26
N THR A 500 78.25 4.10 38.30
CA THR A 500 77.01 4.92 38.17
C THR A 500 75.87 4.69 39.17
N ALA A 501 75.39 5.79 39.77
CA ALA A 501 74.20 5.84 40.62
C ALA A 501 73.14 6.76 40.01
N GLY A 502 72.17 6.16 39.32
CA GLY A 502 71.09 6.83 38.59
C GLY A 502 70.63 5.99 37.41
N PHE A 503 69.32 5.97 37.13
CA PHE A 503 68.65 5.13 36.12
C PHE A 503 69.47 4.88 34.85
N ALA A 504 70.15 3.74 34.77
CA ALA A 504 71.03 3.39 33.66
C ALA A 504 70.24 2.79 32.48
N SER A 505 70.13 3.52 31.37
CA SER A 505 69.43 3.11 30.14
C SER A 505 70.14 1.95 29.40
N GLY A 506 70.03 0.74 29.95
CA GLY A 506 70.65 -0.48 29.40
C GLY A 506 70.75 -1.66 30.36
N GLY A 507 70.44 -1.49 31.66
CA GLY A 507 70.46 -2.58 32.63
C GLY A 507 69.24 -2.55 33.55
N ALA A 508 68.62 -3.72 33.77
CA ALA A 508 67.55 -3.85 34.76
C ALA A 508 68.10 -3.60 36.17
N GLU A 509 67.78 -2.45 36.74
CA GLU A 509 68.22 -2.06 38.09
C GLU A 509 67.55 -2.92 39.19
N GLY A 510 68.07 -2.83 40.41
CA GLY A 510 67.47 -3.44 41.59
C GLY A 510 66.22 -2.70 42.03
N MET A 511 65.13 -2.83 41.26
CA MET A 511 63.86 -2.14 41.49
C MET A 511 62.98 -2.92 42.47
N LEU A 512 62.45 -2.25 43.50
CA LEU A 512 61.45 -2.84 44.40
C LEU A 512 60.06 -2.89 43.76
N VAL A 513 59.78 -1.94 42.86
CA VAL A 513 58.61 -1.91 41.99
C VAL A 513 59.10 -1.63 40.58
N ASP A 514 58.83 -2.55 39.65
CA ASP A 514 59.14 -2.42 38.22
C ASP A 514 57.84 -2.62 37.44
N LEU A 515 56.96 -1.62 37.49
CA LEU A 515 55.67 -1.59 36.80
C LEU A 515 55.57 -0.38 35.86
N PRO A 516 56.56 -0.14 34.97
CA PRO A 516 56.54 1.00 34.04
C PRO A 516 55.41 0.88 33.00
N VAL A 517 55.16 1.98 32.31
CA VAL A 517 54.48 1.98 30.99
C VAL A 517 55.41 1.35 29.96
N SER A 518 54.84 0.61 29.01
CA SER A 518 55.58 -0.13 27.98
C SER A 518 56.28 0.76 26.95
N SER A 519 55.60 1.82 26.50
CA SER A 519 56.11 2.84 25.57
C SER A 519 55.63 4.25 26.00
N PRO A 520 56.20 4.83 27.07
CA PRO A 520 55.68 6.06 27.66
C PRO A 520 55.81 7.27 26.72
N ALA A 521 54.73 8.05 26.62
CA ALA A 521 54.74 9.39 26.01
C ALA A 521 55.55 10.38 26.87
N GLY A 522 55.65 10.14 28.18
CA GLY A 522 56.55 10.86 29.07
C GLY A 522 56.89 10.06 30.34
N ALA A 523 58.09 10.29 30.86
CA ALA A 523 58.54 9.74 32.14
C ALA A 523 59.29 10.80 32.96
N VAL A 524 59.14 10.76 34.28
CA VAL A 524 59.75 11.70 35.24
C VAL A 524 60.44 10.91 36.34
N GLY A 525 61.76 10.80 36.25
CA GLY A 525 62.64 10.21 37.27
C GLY A 525 63.12 11.24 38.30
N LEU A 526 63.02 10.90 39.59
CA LEU A 526 63.38 11.74 40.72
C LEU A 526 64.18 10.93 41.77
N ALA A 527 65.31 11.47 42.23
CA ALA A 527 66.01 10.99 43.42
C ALA A 527 65.33 11.56 44.67
N VAL A 528 64.38 10.81 45.25
CA VAL A 528 63.47 11.28 46.32
C VAL A 528 64.19 11.50 47.66
N GLY A 529 65.34 10.87 47.87
CA GLY A 529 66.18 11.15 49.04
C GLY A 529 67.52 10.43 49.02
N ARG A 530 68.52 11.00 49.71
CA ARG A 530 69.83 10.37 49.94
C ARG A 530 70.11 10.27 51.43
N ILE A 531 70.37 9.06 51.92
CA ILE A 531 70.69 8.77 53.32
C ILE A 531 72.07 8.09 53.35
N GLY A 532 73.10 8.86 53.69
CA GLY A 532 74.49 8.41 53.62
C GLY A 532 74.91 8.10 52.17
N ASP A 533 75.33 6.86 51.95
CA ASP A 533 75.70 6.27 50.66
C ASP A 533 74.50 5.89 49.77
N ARG A 534 73.28 5.87 50.32
CA ARG A 534 72.08 5.29 49.70
C ARG A 534 71.18 6.36 49.09
N VAL A 535 70.65 6.08 47.91
CA VAL A 535 69.69 6.91 47.15
C VAL A 535 68.40 6.12 46.94
N LEU A 536 67.26 6.78 47.20
CA LEU A 536 65.93 6.33 46.79
C LEU A 536 65.56 6.99 45.47
N GLN A 537 65.13 6.19 44.50
CA GLN A 537 64.78 6.65 43.15
C GLN A 537 63.32 6.27 42.83
N LEU A 538 62.56 7.23 42.32
CA LEU A 538 61.18 7.06 41.87
C LEU A 538 61.05 7.58 40.43
N GLU A 539 60.51 6.77 39.54
CA GLU A 539 60.15 7.15 38.18
C GLU A 539 58.65 6.95 37.99
N LEU A 540 57.98 7.99 37.51
CA LEU A 540 56.58 7.95 37.08
C LEU A 540 56.55 7.96 35.55
N SER A 541 55.78 7.07 34.94
CA SER A 541 55.68 6.90 33.49
C SER A 541 54.22 6.95 33.06
N ALA A 542 53.93 7.60 31.94
CA ALA A 542 52.58 7.83 31.46
C ALA A 542 52.49 7.79 29.93
N MET A 543 51.35 7.32 29.42
CA MET A 543 50.94 7.36 28.03
C MET A 543 49.43 7.63 28.00
N GLU A 544 49.00 8.52 27.12
CA GLU A 544 47.60 8.68 26.73
C GLU A 544 47.60 8.95 25.21
N THR A 545 46.84 8.13 24.48
CA THR A 545 46.77 8.17 23.00
C THR A 545 45.31 8.08 22.59
N GLU A 546 44.89 9.02 21.75
CA GLU A 546 43.58 9.10 21.13
C GLU A 546 43.78 9.02 19.61
N GLY A 547 43.07 8.10 18.95
CA GLY A 547 43.13 7.86 17.51
C GLY A 547 41.74 7.88 16.90
N ARG A 548 41.57 8.59 15.78
CA ARG A 548 40.29 8.66 15.06
C ARG A 548 40.52 8.41 13.58
N GLY A 549 39.62 7.64 12.96
CA GLY A 549 39.65 7.32 11.54
C GLY A 549 38.26 7.26 10.94
N GLU A 550 38.15 7.69 9.69
CA GLU A 550 36.93 7.57 8.88
C GLU A 550 37.31 6.99 7.52
N VAL A 551 36.62 5.94 7.08
CA VAL A 551 36.86 5.27 5.79
C VAL A 551 35.54 5.18 5.03
N VAL A 552 35.37 6.05 4.04
CA VAL A 552 34.23 6.06 3.12
C VAL A 552 34.58 5.28 1.85
N SER A 553 33.66 4.45 1.38
CA SER A 553 33.78 3.68 0.13
C SER A 553 32.47 3.78 -0.65
N SER A 554 32.50 4.36 -1.86
CA SER A 554 31.29 4.74 -2.60
C SER A 554 31.22 4.12 -4.02
N PRO A 555 30.90 2.82 -4.16
CA PRO A 555 30.69 2.20 -5.47
C PRO A 555 29.42 2.74 -6.13
N ARG A 556 29.49 2.93 -7.47
CA ARG A 556 28.42 3.52 -8.28
C ARG A 556 28.25 2.73 -9.57
N VAL A 557 27.02 2.44 -9.97
CA VAL A 557 26.71 1.68 -11.18
C VAL A 557 25.45 2.21 -11.85
N ILE A 558 25.39 2.17 -13.19
CA ILE A 558 24.20 2.52 -13.97
C ILE A 558 23.69 1.24 -14.65
N THR A 559 22.40 0.98 -14.58
CA THR A 559 21.77 -0.15 -15.26
C THR A 559 20.36 0.17 -15.74
N ALA A 560 19.82 -0.67 -16.62
CA ALA A 560 18.43 -0.58 -17.07
C ALA A 560 17.46 -1.17 -16.02
N ASN A 561 16.20 -0.75 -16.07
CA ASN A 561 15.13 -1.36 -15.30
C ASN A 561 15.12 -2.90 -15.46
N GLN A 562 14.96 -3.62 -14.35
CA GLN A 562 14.98 -5.09 -14.25
C GLN A 562 16.27 -5.77 -14.76
N ARG A 563 17.39 -5.03 -14.86
CA ARG A 563 18.68 -5.60 -15.28
C ARG A 563 19.71 -5.56 -14.15
N THR A 564 20.12 -6.74 -13.70
CA THR A 564 21.23 -6.92 -12.76
C THR A 564 22.52 -6.30 -13.31
N ALA A 565 23.22 -5.54 -12.46
CA ALA A 565 24.56 -5.04 -12.70
C ALA A 565 25.46 -5.26 -11.47
N ASN A 566 26.74 -5.47 -11.75
CA ASN A 566 27.80 -5.74 -10.78
C ASN A 566 28.91 -4.70 -10.98
N ILE A 567 29.51 -4.23 -9.89
CA ILE A 567 30.79 -3.53 -9.88
C ILE A 567 31.65 -4.08 -8.75
N GLN A 568 32.89 -4.45 -9.06
CA GLN A 568 33.83 -5.09 -8.15
C GLN A 568 35.23 -4.46 -8.24
N GLN A 569 35.91 -4.33 -7.10
CA GLN A 569 37.31 -3.89 -7.01
C GLN A 569 37.99 -4.56 -5.80
N GLY A 570 39.15 -5.18 -6.00
CA GLY A 570 39.92 -5.77 -4.90
C GLY A 570 41.13 -6.56 -5.37
N VAL A 571 41.48 -7.63 -4.64
CA VAL A 571 42.66 -8.46 -4.92
C VAL A 571 42.35 -9.96 -4.75
N GLU A 572 43.02 -10.78 -5.56
CA GLU A 572 43.07 -12.24 -5.40
C GLU A 572 44.26 -12.63 -4.51
N ILE A 573 44.00 -13.49 -3.52
CA ILE A 573 45.00 -13.97 -2.55
C ILE A 573 45.26 -15.47 -2.80
N PRO A 574 46.52 -15.91 -2.99
CA PRO A 574 46.85 -17.32 -3.19
C PRO A 574 46.93 -18.12 -1.88
N TYR A 575 46.00 -19.04 -1.69
CA TYR A 575 46.00 -20.06 -0.64
C TYR A 575 46.62 -21.37 -1.14
N GLN A 576 47.23 -22.14 -0.24
CA GLN A 576 47.80 -23.46 -0.55
C GLN A 576 46.86 -24.56 -0.07
N GLU A 577 46.24 -25.27 -1.01
CA GLU A 577 45.33 -26.39 -0.73
C GLU A 577 46.02 -27.74 -0.95
N ALA A 578 45.68 -28.75 -0.14
CA ALA A 578 46.16 -30.10 -0.33
C ALA A 578 45.32 -30.82 -1.41
N SER A 579 45.90 -31.02 -2.59
CA SER A 579 45.26 -31.76 -3.68
C SER A 579 45.10 -33.25 -3.31
N ALA A 580 44.11 -33.92 -3.90
CA ALA A 580 43.84 -35.35 -3.68
C ALA A 580 45.00 -36.29 -4.06
N SER A 581 46.02 -35.79 -4.77
CA SER A 581 47.27 -36.48 -5.08
C SER A 581 48.38 -36.33 -4.02
N GLY A 582 48.17 -35.52 -2.98
CA GLY A 582 49.18 -35.14 -1.99
C GLY A 582 50.12 -34.00 -2.43
N ALA A 583 49.91 -33.44 -3.62
CA ALA A 583 50.60 -32.22 -4.07
C ALA A 583 49.90 -30.95 -3.54
N THR A 584 50.64 -29.88 -3.30
CA THR A 584 50.07 -28.55 -3.02
C THR A 584 49.53 -27.91 -4.30
N SER A 585 48.25 -27.55 -4.29
CA SER A 585 47.62 -26.70 -5.31
C SER A 585 47.57 -25.26 -4.80
N VAL A 586 47.61 -24.29 -5.71
CA VAL A 586 47.30 -22.90 -5.39
C VAL A 586 45.84 -22.63 -5.78
N SER A 587 45.10 -22.02 -4.85
CA SER A 587 43.70 -21.67 -4.95
C SER A 587 43.58 -20.18 -4.63
N PHE A 588 42.88 -19.40 -5.46
CA PHE A 588 42.74 -17.97 -5.24
C PHE A 588 41.43 -17.68 -4.51
N GLN A 589 41.51 -16.92 -3.43
CA GLN A 589 40.35 -16.38 -2.73
C GLN A 589 40.30 -14.87 -2.96
N GLU A 590 39.13 -14.36 -3.32
CA GLU A 590 38.92 -12.96 -3.63
C GLU A 590 38.69 -12.15 -2.34
N ALA A 591 39.26 -10.94 -2.27
CA ALA A 591 38.90 -9.94 -1.27
C ALA A 591 38.47 -8.67 -2.02
N LEU A 592 37.15 -8.43 -2.09
CA LEU A 592 36.53 -7.42 -2.95
C LEU A 592 35.67 -6.41 -2.17
N LEU A 593 35.69 -5.16 -2.62
CA LEU A 593 34.54 -4.27 -2.54
C LEU A 593 33.61 -4.59 -3.72
N SER A 594 32.39 -5.04 -3.45
CA SER A 594 31.37 -5.30 -4.47
C SER A 594 30.06 -4.55 -4.23
N LEU A 595 29.39 -4.21 -5.33
CA LEU A 595 27.98 -3.81 -5.35
C LEU A 595 27.31 -4.59 -6.49
N ASP A 596 26.42 -5.51 -6.12
CA ASP A 596 25.49 -6.23 -6.98
C ASP A 596 24.09 -5.66 -6.78
N VAL A 597 23.44 -5.23 -7.86
CA VAL A 597 22.12 -4.61 -7.80
C VAL A 597 21.21 -5.00 -8.96
N THR A 598 19.95 -5.31 -8.64
CA THR A 598 18.86 -5.41 -9.64
C THR A 598 17.75 -4.41 -9.26
N PRO A 599 17.60 -3.29 -9.99
CA PRO A 599 16.56 -2.31 -9.71
C PRO A 599 15.27 -2.61 -10.50
N GLN A 600 14.12 -2.35 -9.90
CA GLN A 600 12.81 -2.32 -10.54
C GLN A 600 12.12 -0.98 -10.20
N ILE A 601 11.84 -0.18 -11.22
CA ILE A 601 11.14 1.10 -11.07
C ILE A 601 9.62 0.84 -11.09
N THR A 602 8.92 1.45 -10.13
CA THR A 602 7.47 1.39 -9.97
C THR A 602 6.74 2.43 -10.85
N PRO A 603 5.40 2.36 -11.00
CA PRO A 603 4.61 3.37 -11.71
C PRO A 603 4.59 4.75 -11.03
N ASP A 604 4.87 4.78 -9.73
CA ASP A 604 4.99 5.96 -8.86
C ASP A 604 6.45 6.38 -8.61
N ASP A 605 7.34 6.06 -9.56
CA ASP A 605 8.75 6.45 -9.64
C ASP A 605 9.68 6.09 -8.47
N ARG A 606 9.20 5.28 -7.52
CA ARG A 606 10.02 4.63 -6.50
C ARG A 606 10.76 3.42 -7.06
N ILE A 607 11.91 3.08 -6.50
CA ILE A 607 12.79 2.02 -6.99
C ILE A 607 12.87 0.92 -5.93
N ILE A 608 12.37 -0.28 -6.28
CA ILE A 608 12.68 -1.52 -5.57
C ILE A 608 14.08 -1.94 -6.00
N MET A 609 14.94 -2.33 -5.06
CA MET A 609 16.28 -2.83 -5.37
C MET A 609 16.56 -4.11 -4.58
N ASP A 610 16.89 -5.18 -5.30
CA ASP A 610 17.64 -6.29 -4.73
C ASP A 610 19.11 -5.87 -4.68
N LEU A 611 19.68 -5.84 -3.48
CA LEU A 611 21.04 -5.36 -3.23
C LEU A 611 21.85 -6.45 -2.51
N ALA A 612 23.04 -6.72 -3.03
CA ALA A 612 24.12 -7.35 -2.26
C ALA A 612 25.35 -6.43 -2.31
N VAL A 613 25.82 -5.99 -1.15
CA VAL A 613 26.99 -5.13 -0.99
C VAL A 613 28.00 -5.89 -0.15
N ASN A 614 29.22 -6.07 -0.65
CA ASN A 614 30.32 -6.67 0.12
C ASN A 614 31.51 -5.72 0.21
N LYS A 615 32.27 -5.81 1.29
CA LYS A 615 33.55 -5.16 1.50
C LYS A 615 34.46 -6.08 2.30
N ASP A 616 35.29 -6.82 1.60
CA ASP A 616 36.37 -7.59 2.21
C ASP A 616 37.62 -6.74 2.39
N SER A 617 38.48 -7.17 3.31
CA SER A 617 39.84 -6.63 3.48
C SER A 617 40.81 -7.73 3.92
N VAL A 618 42.11 -7.50 3.72
CA VAL A 618 43.15 -8.47 4.07
C VAL A 618 43.45 -8.37 5.57
N GLY A 619 43.10 -9.40 6.32
CA GLY A 619 43.24 -9.47 7.77
C GLY A 619 44.60 -10.01 8.23
N GLN A 620 44.63 -10.54 9.45
CA GLN A 620 45.86 -10.99 10.12
C GLN A 620 46.45 -12.26 9.49
N VAL A 621 47.79 -12.38 9.50
CA VAL A 621 48.50 -13.52 8.89
C VAL A 621 48.72 -14.65 9.89
N PHE A 622 48.03 -15.77 9.70
CA PHE A 622 48.14 -16.99 10.49
C PHE A 622 48.97 -18.04 9.74
N ALA A 623 50.07 -18.50 10.34
CA ALA A 623 50.97 -19.52 9.76
C ALA A 623 51.51 -19.22 8.34
N GLY A 624 51.53 -17.94 7.92
CA GLY A 624 51.96 -17.50 6.59
C GLY A 624 50.82 -17.29 5.58
N VAL A 625 49.57 -17.48 6.00
CA VAL A 625 48.35 -17.27 5.20
C VAL A 625 47.53 -16.14 5.84
N PRO A 626 47.10 -15.09 5.11
CA PRO A 626 46.23 -14.05 5.65
C PRO A 626 44.82 -14.59 5.94
N SER A 627 44.09 -13.93 6.85
CA SER A 627 42.63 -13.99 6.90
C SER A 627 42.00 -12.98 5.94
N ILE A 628 40.69 -13.10 5.72
CA ILE A 628 39.88 -12.12 4.99
C ILE A 628 38.80 -11.64 5.97
N ASP A 629 38.76 -10.33 6.17
CA ASP A 629 37.83 -9.69 7.10
C ASP A 629 36.68 -9.09 6.27
N THR A 630 35.53 -9.77 6.27
CA THR A 630 34.38 -9.55 5.36
C THR A 630 33.24 -8.74 6.00
N GLN A 631 32.71 -7.75 5.28
CA GLN A 631 31.55 -6.95 5.67
C GLN A 631 30.48 -6.97 4.56
N ALA A 632 29.43 -7.77 4.74
CA ALA A 632 28.39 -7.99 3.72
C ALA A 632 26.98 -7.65 4.20
N VAL A 633 26.14 -7.13 3.30
CA VAL A 633 24.68 -7.01 3.47
C VAL A 633 23.96 -7.44 2.19
N THR A 634 22.96 -8.30 2.33
CA THR A 634 22.05 -8.70 1.24
C THR A 634 20.62 -8.41 1.66
N THR A 635 19.90 -7.59 0.91
CA THR A 635 18.56 -7.10 1.27
C THR A 635 17.75 -6.66 0.05
N GLN A 636 16.42 -6.60 0.20
CA GLN A 636 15.53 -5.98 -0.78
C GLN A 636 14.90 -4.74 -0.12
N VAL A 637 15.01 -3.57 -0.77
CA VAL A 637 14.48 -2.30 -0.27
C VAL A 637 13.68 -1.55 -1.33
N LEU A 638 12.68 -0.78 -0.90
CA LEU A 638 11.97 0.21 -1.71
C LEU A 638 12.44 1.60 -1.28
N VAL A 639 12.86 2.43 -2.24
CA VAL A 639 13.43 3.76 -1.98
C VAL A 639 12.91 4.77 -3.02
N ASP A 640 12.64 5.99 -2.58
CA ASP A 640 12.20 7.10 -3.42
C ASP A 640 13.32 7.66 -4.32
N ASN A 641 12.93 8.26 -5.46
CA ASN A 641 13.88 8.66 -6.51
C ASN A 641 14.80 9.81 -6.07
N GLY A 642 16.08 9.49 -5.86
CA GLY A 642 17.11 10.44 -5.41
C GLY A 642 17.28 10.52 -3.90
N GLU A 643 16.50 9.77 -3.11
CA GLU A 643 16.62 9.75 -1.65
C GLU A 643 17.64 8.71 -1.15
N THR A 644 18.22 8.96 0.02
CA THR A 644 19.22 8.10 0.65
C THR A 644 18.59 7.32 1.80
N VAL A 645 18.60 5.98 1.73
CA VAL A 645 18.19 5.10 2.84
C VAL A 645 19.41 4.45 3.49
N VAL A 646 19.34 4.19 4.80
CA VAL A 646 20.30 3.35 5.53
C VAL A 646 19.85 1.89 5.39
N LEU A 647 20.68 1.04 4.80
CA LEU A 647 20.42 -0.40 4.67
C LEU A 647 20.62 -1.14 6.00
N GLY A 648 21.55 -0.64 6.82
CA GLY A 648 21.88 -1.19 8.12
C GLY A 648 23.24 -0.69 8.61
N GLY A 649 23.66 -1.20 9.76
CA GLY A 649 24.94 -0.89 10.36
C GLY A 649 25.27 -1.79 11.55
N ILE A 650 26.51 -1.68 12.02
CA ILE A 650 27.05 -2.41 13.17
C ILE A 650 27.80 -1.39 14.04
N TYR A 651 27.47 -1.34 15.33
CA TYR A 651 28.23 -0.59 16.32
C TYR A 651 28.87 -1.57 17.31
N GLU A 652 30.19 -1.49 17.46
CA GLU A 652 30.99 -2.32 18.36
C GLU A 652 31.79 -1.44 19.33
N ARG A 653 31.97 -1.94 20.56
CA ARG A 653 32.78 -1.28 21.57
C ARG A 653 33.50 -2.29 22.46
N GLU A 654 34.84 -2.31 22.41
CA GLU A 654 35.66 -3.02 23.40
C GLU A 654 36.13 -2.03 24.47
N ARG A 655 35.90 -2.37 25.75
CA ARG A 655 36.48 -1.66 26.89
C ARG A 655 37.24 -2.62 27.79
N ARG A 656 38.54 -2.39 27.94
CA ARG A 656 39.45 -3.21 28.74
C ARG A 656 40.14 -2.35 29.79
N GLU A 657 40.01 -2.76 31.05
CA GLU A 657 40.73 -2.16 32.19
C GLU A 657 41.59 -3.24 32.86
N GLU A 658 42.89 -2.97 33.01
CA GLU A 658 43.87 -3.90 33.57
C GLU A 658 44.68 -3.20 34.68
N GLU A 659 44.81 -3.83 35.86
CA GLU A 659 45.56 -3.28 37.01
C GLU A 659 46.56 -4.31 37.55
N ALA A 660 47.81 -4.24 37.08
CA ALA A 660 48.92 -4.99 37.65
C ALA A 660 49.43 -4.28 38.90
N ARG A 661 49.48 -4.95 40.06
CA ARG A 661 49.83 -4.30 41.34
C ARG A 661 50.58 -5.19 42.32
N VAL A 662 51.40 -4.57 43.16
CA VAL A 662 52.04 -5.22 44.31
C VAL A 662 50.95 -5.56 45.35
N PRO A 663 50.82 -6.82 45.80
CA PRO A 663 49.89 -7.20 46.86
C PRO A 663 50.09 -6.37 48.13
N PHE A 664 49.00 -6.11 48.86
CA PHE A 664 48.91 -5.22 50.04
C PHE A 664 49.21 -3.73 49.73
N PHE A 665 50.39 -3.40 49.19
CA PHE A 665 50.82 -2.02 48.97
C PHE A 665 50.01 -1.29 47.89
N GLY A 666 49.69 -1.95 46.76
CA GLY A 666 48.86 -1.39 45.68
C GLY A 666 47.42 -1.07 46.09
N SER A 667 46.95 -1.60 47.22
CA SER A 667 45.62 -1.36 47.79
C SER A 667 45.58 -0.28 48.89
N LEU A 668 46.71 0.35 49.24
CA LEU A 668 46.73 1.38 50.27
C LEU A 668 46.06 2.69 49.81
N PRO A 669 45.22 3.34 50.65
CA PRO A 669 44.65 4.65 50.34
C PRO A 669 45.75 5.71 50.22
N ALA A 670 45.53 6.71 49.35
CA ALA A 670 46.43 7.82 49.01
C ALA A 670 47.81 7.46 48.41
N VAL A 671 48.39 6.28 48.67
CA VAL A 671 49.74 5.89 48.19
C VAL A 671 49.79 4.66 47.30
N GLY A 672 48.73 3.83 47.23
CA GLY A 672 48.72 2.59 46.45
C GLY A 672 48.92 2.76 44.93
N TRP A 673 48.74 3.98 44.41
CA TRP A 673 49.08 4.32 43.02
C TRP A 673 50.58 4.22 42.72
N LEU A 674 51.46 4.34 43.72
CA LEU A 674 52.91 4.13 43.58
C LEU A 674 53.32 2.64 43.45
N PHE A 675 52.35 1.72 43.59
CA PHE A 675 52.57 0.28 43.67
C PHE A 675 51.71 -0.50 42.66
N ARG A 676 51.29 0.15 41.57
CA ARG A 676 50.53 -0.44 40.46
C ARG A 676 50.82 0.21 39.12
N ASN A 677 50.69 -0.56 38.05
CA ASN A 677 50.39 -0.06 36.70
C ASN A 677 48.87 -0.16 36.48
N ARG A 678 48.29 0.79 35.75
CA ARG A 678 46.92 0.67 35.22
C ARG A 678 46.89 0.98 33.72
N ILE A 679 46.30 0.06 32.97
CA ILE A 679 45.96 0.18 31.56
C ILE A 679 44.44 0.39 31.44
N ALA A 680 43.99 1.33 30.61
CA ALA A 680 42.60 1.51 30.24
C ALA A 680 42.50 1.75 28.73
N ILE A 681 41.74 0.90 28.04
CA ILE A 681 41.50 0.91 26.60
C ILE A 681 39.98 0.97 26.40
N ASP A 682 39.53 1.83 25.50
CA ASP A 682 38.12 2.03 25.13
C ASP A 682 38.07 2.30 23.63
N GLN A 683 37.73 1.30 22.83
CA GLN A 683 37.73 1.33 21.35
C GLN A 683 36.29 1.26 20.84
N ASN A 684 35.92 2.13 19.92
CA ASN A 684 34.59 2.19 19.32
C ASN A 684 34.72 2.07 17.79
N SER A 685 33.86 1.26 17.17
CA SER A 685 33.81 1.05 15.72
C SER A 685 32.35 1.11 15.26
N GLU A 686 32.07 1.92 14.25
CA GLU A 686 30.73 2.05 13.65
C GLU A 686 30.79 1.87 12.13
N LEU A 687 30.10 0.85 11.63
CA LEU A 687 29.86 0.58 10.22
C LEU A 687 28.44 1.02 9.86
N LEU A 688 28.29 1.86 8.83
CA LEU A 688 27.00 2.26 8.26
C LEU A 688 27.00 2.04 6.74
N ILE A 689 25.92 1.48 6.20
CA ILE A 689 25.75 1.26 4.76
C ILE A 689 24.51 2.00 4.27
N PHE A 690 24.70 2.91 3.32
CA PHE A 690 23.67 3.74 2.69
C PHE A 690 23.51 3.38 1.22
N VAL A 691 22.32 3.54 0.66
CA VAL A 691 22.10 3.50 -0.80
C VAL A 691 21.24 4.68 -1.26
N THR A 692 21.52 5.18 -2.45
CA THR A 692 20.79 6.26 -3.13
C THR A 692 20.57 5.88 -4.60
N PRO A 693 19.36 5.45 -5.00
CA PRO A 693 19.01 5.29 -6.40
C PRO A 693 18.61 6.62 -7.02
N ARG A 694 18.82 6.77 -8.33
CA ARG A 694 18.33 7.91 -9.11
C ARG A 694 17.97 7.47 -10.52
N ILE A 695 16.73 7.69 -10.92
CA ILE A 695 16.28 7.50 -12.31
C ILE A 695 16.98 8.54 -13.19
N LEU A 696 17.51 8.10 -14.33
CA LEU A 696 18.17 8.97 -15.30
C LEU A 696 17.16 9.42 -16.37
N GLU A 697 16.94 10.73 -16.47
CA GLU A 697 16.21 11.32 -17.58
C GLU A 697 17.06 11.38 -18.85
N GLU A 698 16.46 11.05 -19.98
CA GLU A 698 17.10 10.89 -21.30
C GLU A 698 17.79 12.17 -21.82
N SER A 699 17.36 13.33 -21.30
CA SER A 699 17.83 14.68 -21.67
C SER A 699 19.24 15.03 -21.19
N LEU A 700 19.77 14.36 -20.16
CA LEU A 700 21.01 14.77 -19.46
C LEU A 700 22.30 14.11 -20.00
N THR A 701 22.18 13.22 -20.97
CA THR A 701 23.23 12.30 -21.47
C THR A 701 24.47 12.93 -22.13
N SER A 702 24.58 14.27 -22.16
CA SER A 702 25.60 15.00 -22.94
C SER A 702 26.49 15.99 -22.18
N SER A 703 26.30 16.19 -20.86
CA SER A 703 26.90 17.36 -20.17
C SER A 703 27.61 17.14 -18.83
N SER A 704 27.51 15.96 -18.18
CA SER A 704 27.96 15.79 -16.78
C SER A 704 28.87 14.59 -16.51
N ILE A 705 29.70 14.19 -17.47
CA ILE A 705 30.81 13.24 -17.26
C ILE A 705 32.08 13.79 -17.93
N ASN A 706 32.84 14.58 -17.17
CA ASN A 706 34.23 15.02 -17.36
C ASN A 706 34.75 15.55 -16.02
#